data_AF-A0A349GPI6-F1
#
_entry.id   AF-A0A349GPI6-F1
#
_cell.length_a   1.000
_cell.length_b   1.000
_cell.length_c   1.000
_cell.angle_alpha   90.00
_cell.angle_beta   90.00
_cell.angle_gamma   90.00
#
_symmetry.space_group_name_H-M   'P 1'
#
loop_
_entity.id
_entity.type
_entity.pdbx_description
1 polymer ?
#
loop_
_entity_poly.entity_id
_entity_poly.type
_entity_poly.pdbx_seq_one_letter_code
_entity_poly.pdbx_strand_id
1 'polypeptide(L)'
;MNYFCSVHIQSKKDAEKSFFIVLNNEKDTDKELPNLTKEILLENNSYKEFIAQYKPKLVFADYRVYSTDSEIYASTQDDVFEHLIQSGQATCIGQSEINVDCAKDKHSGRRKKKKSSLVLKVGIVGGAVVLGVSAFGLGNTLGKSQVVSTEKISTENTITDDGMIIPVQAEISPDAEQITISVDRSYSAVPTEDLQLKGEVIDGSAQITLPEFDKTDFFTHVSGYTWGFTTDPDGKKIEYYGGNTYSFSENIKLYRVLVKYGGGSGTKEDPYLIDYFDQLELMGEEKARGYFKQTEDIVFPEWASHKPIDTVNELKSDLQSEYFEYDGNGYAIQNLDNPLFGTVSGAVIKNVNIQNSFINTIEFKDYGFIACKAYNYRYETGNGKTYETGETLIQHCSVSHSAIYAEIPKEETTENVQIVTAPAVVPPDLVEYDEDGNVIEPENIEAAKNGEYAIGAITGLGGQIENCYVTDFGVSASLSDYFLYVGGISGKPANVFNSVVYNFSAQGNIFNAGGIAGSCGGSRMYNPTGKELPDYYGGNIQGCAARKIVITTESSAGGIAGESSTDAENAVISNCYANELTLVSGIFEDNKMIKTGYCGGIIGSDGKEKNGHKIMNTVSTADFSVIGNKKFSDYDETIRLAPDYAFYQENILTVINKNTISPDNPKEIYTGNFIFDITLFGDENGGLAFPSEISDLFEKVYVEGNSDE
;
A
#
# COMPACT_ATOMS: atom_id res chain seq x y z
N MET A 1 32.83 -28.30 -0.18
CA MET A 1 31.58 -27.54 -0.22
C MET A 1 30.41 -28.45 0.07
N ASN A 2 29.80 -28.25 1.23
CA ASN A 2 28.50 -28.81 1.58
C ASN A 2 27.42 -27.77 1.32
N TYR A 3 26.19 -28.23 1.06
CA TYR A 3 25.07 -27.36 0.71
C TYR A 3 23.86 -27.71 1.56
N PHE A 4 23.14 -26.69 1.99
CA PHE A 4 21.87 -26.84 2.68
C PHE A 4 20.94 -25.71 2.28
N CYS A 5 19.63 -25.93 2.40
CA CYS A 5 18.65 -24.88 2.25
C CYS A 5 17.96 -24.57 3.58
N SER A 6 17.73 -23.28 3.81
CA SER A 6 16.72 -22.81 4.76
C SER A 6 15.40 -22.78 4.01
N VAL A 7 14.39 -23.48 4.52
CA VAL A 7 13.07 -23.59 3.90
C VAL A 7 12.04 -23.03 4.86
N HIS A 8 11.24 -22.10 4.37
CA HIS A 8 10.06 -21.56 5.04
C HIS A 8 8.83 -22.00 4.27
N ILE A 9 7.95 -22.78 4.90
CA ILE A 9 6.69 -23.22 4.28
C ILE A 9 5.50 -22.54 4.93
N GLN A 10 4.55 -22.11 4.10
CA GLN A 10 3.31 -21.48 4.52
C GLN A 10 2.12 -22.12 3.82
N SER A 11 0.98 -22.19 4.52
CA SER A 11 -0.30 -22.56 3.93
C SER A 11 -1.32 -21.44 4.08
N LYS A 12 -2.34 -21.41 3.20
CA LYS A 12 -3.46 -20.43 3.18
C LYS A 12 -4.33 -20.35 4.45
N LYS A 13 -3.94 -20.98 5.56
CA LYS A 13 -4.65 -20.98 6.85
C LYS A 13 -3.73 -20.52 7.99
N ASP A 14 -2.76 -19.66 7.68
CA ASP A 14 -1.77 -19.11 8.62
C ASP A 14 -0.93 -20.14 9.39
N ALA A 15 -0.84 -21.37 8.88
CA ALA A 15 0.13 -22.33 9.38
C ALA A 15 1.44 -22.14 8.62
N GLU A 16 2.53 -21.95 9.35
CA GLU A 16 3.88 -21.80 8.83
C GLU A 16 4.86 -22.71 9.57
N LYS A 17 5.98 -23.06 8.92
CA LYS A 17 7.09 -23.78 9.55
C LYS A 17 8.38 -23.48 8.82
N SER A 18 9.44 -23.17 9.56
CA SER A 18 10.80 -23.09 9.03
C SER A 18 11.61 -24.32 9.44
N PHE A 19 12.46 -24.81 8.54
CA PHE A 19 13.38 -25.92 8.81
C PHE A 19 14.50 -25.94 7.77
N PHE A 20 15.55 -26.73 8.03
CA PHE A 20 16.67 -26.88 7.11
C PHE A 20 16.67 -28.23 6.40
N ILE A 21 17.17 -28.26 5.16
CA ILE A 21 17.40 -29.50 4.41
C ILE A 21 18.84 -29.51 3.88
N VAL A 22 19.59 -30.56 4.18
CA VAL A 22 20.92 -30.78 3.58
C VAL A 22 20.73 -31.32 2.16
N LEU A 23 21.35 -30.66 1.18
CA LEU A 23 21.31 -31.07 -0.22
C LEU A 23 22.45 -32.04 -0.49
N ASN A 24 22.13 -33.27 -0.91
CA ASN A 24 23.13 -34.25 -1.26
C ASN A 24 23.72 -33.93 -2.64
N ASN A 25 25.03 -33.72 -2.70
CA ASN A 25 25.76 -33.74 -3.96
C ASN A 25 25.97 -35.20 -4.38
N GLU A 26 24.99 -35.82 -5.02
CA GLU A 26 25.30 -36.99 -5.81
C GLU A 26 26.18 -36.55 -6.98
N LYS A 27 27.41 -37.08 -6.99
CA LYS A 27 28.42 -36.86 -8.01
C LYS A 27 27.91 -37.40 -9.35
N ASP A 28 27.14 -36.63 -10.10
CA ASP A 28 27.13 -36.78 -11.55
C ASP A 28 26.67 -35.51 -12.25
N THR A 29 27.53 -35.09 -13.19
CA THR A 29 27.31 -34.15 -14.31
C THR A 29 27.19 -32.64 -14.03
N ASP A 30 28.29 -31.96 -14.34
CA ASP A 30 28.45 -30.62 -14.94
C ASP A 30 27.55 -29.43 -14.51
N LYS A 31 28.18 -28.52 -13.77
CA LYS A 31 27.98 -27.05 -13.76
C LYS A 31 26.69 -26.43 -13.22
N GLU A 32 25.74 -27.18 -12.67
CA GLU A 32 24.59 -26.57 -11.98
C GLU A 32 24.77 -26.56 -10.45
N LEU A 33 24.49 -25.40 -9.83
CA LEU A 33 24.49 -25.25 -8.37
C LEU A 33 23.37 -26.12 -7.79
N PRO A 34 23.60 -26.85 -6.68
CA PRO A 34 22.58 -27.69 -6.06
C PRO A 34 21.40 -26.81 -5.62
N ASN A 35 20.20 -27.25 -5.97
CA ASN A 35 18.97 -26.51 -5.74
C ASN A 35 17.94 -27.39 -5.03
N LEU A 36 17.01 -26.79 -4.28
CA LEU A 36 15.90 -27.55 -3.69
C LEU A 36 14.90 -27.92 -4.80
N THR A 37 14.62 -29.22 -4.96
CA THR A 37 13.54 -29.68 -5.85
C THR A 37 12.30 -30.05 -5.05
N LYS A 38 11.16 -30.12 -5.75
CA LYS A 38 9.89 -30.53 -5.15
C LYS A 38 9.98 -31.93 -4.54
N GLU A 39 10.70 -32.86 -5.16
CA GLU A 39 10.90 -34.23 -4.66
C GLU A 39 11.62 -34.23 -3.31
N ILE A 40 12.71 -33.46 -3.19
CA ILE A 40 13.49 -33.34 -1.95
C ILE A 40 12.63 -32.74 -0.82
N LEU A 41 11.83 -31.71 -1.13
CA LEU A 41 10.91 -31.09 -0.18
C LEU A 41 9.84 -32.07 0.31
N LEU A 42 9.22 -32.82 -0.61
CA LEU A 42 8.18 -33.80 -0.30
C LEU A 42 8.70 -34.97 0.56
N GLU A 43 9.99 -35.29 0.48
CA GLU A 43 10.61 -36.36 1.27
C GLU A 43 11.00 -35.93 2.68
N ASN A 44 11.12 -34.62 2.96
CA ASN A 44 11.52 -34.10 4.25
C ASN A 44 10.51 -34.38 5.38
N ASN A 45 11.02 -34.74 6.56
CA ASN A 45 10.17 -35.09 7.72
C ASN A 45 9.39 -33.88 8.26
N SER A 46 10.01 -32.71 8.36
CA SER A 46 9.36 -31.48 8.85
C SER A 46 8.21 -31.04 7.95
N TYR A 47 8.38 -31.18 6.62
CA TYR A 47 7.32 -30.96 5.64
C TYR A 47 6.18 -31.99 5.80
N LYS A 48 6.49 -33.28 5.91
CA LYS A 48 5.47 -34.34 6.11
C LYS A 48 4.67 -34.14 7.39
N GLU A 49 5.32 -33.73 8.47
CA GLU A 49 4.66 -33.36 9.73
C GLU A 49 3.70 -32.19 9.55
N PHE A 50 4.15 -31.14 8.84
CA PHE A 50 3.34 -29.96 8.54
C PHE A 50 2.08 -30.33 7.73
N ILE A 51 2.22 -31.15 6.69
CA ILE A 51 1.08 -31.65 5.91
C ILE A 51 0.14 -32.51 6.78
N ALA A 52 0.69 -33.40 7.62
CA ALA A 52 -0.11 -34.28 8.48
C ALA A 52 -0.90 -33.50 9.55
N GLN A 53 -0.29 -32.45 10.11
CA GLN A 53 -0.85 -31.60 11.15
C GLN A 53 -1.92 -30.66 10.61
N TYR A 54 -1.60 -29.89 9.57
CA TYR A 54 -2.44 -28.79 9.11
C TYR A 54 -3.35 -29.16 7.93
N LYS A 55 -3.06 -30.27 7.23
CA LYS A 55 -3.79 -30.76 6.04
C LYS A 55 -4.10 -29.64 5.04
N PRO A 56 -3.10 -28.83 4.65
CA PRO A 56 -3.31 -27.71 3.74
C PRO A 56 -3.69 -28.19 2.34
N LYS A 57 -4.41 -27.36 1.59
CA LYS A 57 -4.69 -27.63 0.16
C LYS A 57 -3.55 -27.19 -0.74
N LEU A 58 -2.82 -26.15 -0.35
CA LEU A 58 -1.69 -25.59 -1.09
C LEU A 58 -0.63 -25.19 -0.07
N VAL A 59 0.64 -25.46 -0.38
CA VAL A 59 1.80 -25.04 0.42
C VAL A 59 2.75 -24.27 -0.47
N PHE A 60 3.08 -23.06 -0.04
CA PHE A 60 4.13 -22.22 -0.61
C PHE A 60 5.41 -22.48 0.18
N ALA A 61 6.53 -22.70 -0.50
CA ALA A 61 7.81 -22.98 0.13
C ALA A 61 8.87 -22.04 -0.43
N ASP A 62 9.25 -21.04 0.36
CA ASP A 62 10.36 -20.14 0.05
C ASP A 62 11.63 -20.76 0.59
N TYR A 63 12.69 -20.76 -0.19
CA TYR A 63 13.95 -21.32 0.28
C TYR A 63 15.18 -20.56 -0.20
N ARG A 64 16.22 -20.60 0.63
CA ARG A 64 17.55 -20.05 0.35
C ARG A 64 18.57 -21.16 0.42
N VAL A 65 19.43 -21.25 -0.59
CA VAL A 65 20.52 -22.23 -0.64
C VAL A 65 21.80 -21.59 -0.12
N TYR A 66 22.46 -22.30 0.80
CA TYR A 66 23.72 -21.90 1.42
C TYR A 66 24.81 -22.89 1.08
N SER A 67 26.03 -22.38 0.90
CA SER A 67 27.26 -23.17 0.81
C SER A 67 28.11 -22.97 2.05
N THR A 68 28.73 -24.04 2.54
CA THR A 68 29.63 -23.99 3.70
C THR A 68 30.75 -25.03 3.58
N ASP A 69 31.88 -24.74 4.21
CA ASP A 69 32.99 -25.68 4.37
C ASP A 69 32.87 -26.52 5.64
N SER A 70 31.92 -26.19 6.53
CA SER A 70 31.63 -26.95 7.75
C SER A 70 30.94 -28.28 7.45
N GLU A 71 31.24 -29.32 8.23
CA GLU A 71 30.57 -30.62 8.12
C GLU A 71 29.12 -30.53 8.61
N ILE A 72 28.18 -30.83 7.71
CA ILE A 72 26.73 -30.83 7.99
C ILE A 72 26.13 -32.17 7.54
N TYR A 73 25.14 -32.65 8.28
CA TYR A 73 24.44 -33.90 8.01
C TYR A 73 22.93 -33.68 8.11
N ALA A 74 22.13 -34.57 7.52
CA ALA A 74 20.67 -34.49 7.62
C ALA A 74 20.12 -34.58 9.06
N SER A 75 20.95 -35.04 10.02
CA SER A 75 20.62 -35.08 11.46
C SER A 75 21.15 -33.89 12.26
N THR A 76 21.83 -32.94 11.61
CA THR A 76 22.29 -31.70 12.25
C THR A 76 21.07 -30.92 12.76
N GLN A 77 21.16 -30.35 13.96
CA GLN A 77 20.08 -29.57 14.56
C GLN A 77 19.99 -28.18 13.93
N ASP A 78 18.80 -27.60 13.90
CA ASP A 78 18.50 -26.33 13.23
C ASP A 78 19.34 -25.15 13.77
N ASP A 79 19.64 -25.15 15.07
CA ASP A 79 20.48 -24.14 15.75
C ASP A 79 21.92 -24.05 15.20
N VAL A 80 22.46 -25.19 14.75
CA VAL A 80 23.79 -25.23 14.13
C VAL A 80 23.77 -24.55 12.76
N PHE A 81 22.71 -24.73 11.96
CA PHE A 81 22.57 -24.07 10.67
C PHE A 81 22.39 -22.56 10.81
N GLU A 82 21.57 -22.13 11.77
CA GLU A 82 21.39 -20.72 12.10
C GLU A 82 22.71 -20.07 12.53
N HIS A 83 23.49 -20.75 13.37
CA HIS A 83 24.81 -20.26 13.79
C HIS A 83 25.78 -20.13 12.62
N LEU A 84 25.80 -21.09 11.69
CA LEU A 84 26.64 -21.01 10.48
C LEU A 84 26.27 -19.80 9.61
N ILE A 85 24.99 -19.47 9.50
CA ILE A 85 24.52 -18.29 8.76
C ILE A 85 24.91 -17.00 9.50
N GLN A 86 24.63 -16.90 10.80
CA GLN A 86 24.87 -15.69 11.59
C GLN A 86 26.36 -15.38 11.79
N SER A 87 27.20 -16.41 11.89
CA SER A 87 28.65 -16.27 12.02
C SER A 87 29.38 -15.98 10.70
N GLY A 88 28.65 -15.95 9.57
CA GLY A 88 29.21 -15.75 8.23
C GLY A 88 29.96 -16.97 7.68
N GLN A 89 29.86 -18.14 8.32
CA GLN A 89 30.49 -19.41 7.89
C GLN A 89 29.68 -20.15 6.81
N ALA A 90 28.48 -19.68 6.50
CA ALA A 90 27.67 -20.13 5.38
C ALA A 90 27.35 -18.94 4.46
N THR A 91 27.58 -19.10 3.15
CA THR A 91 27.32 -18.07 2.13
C THR A 91 26.07 -18.42 1.34
N CYS A 92 25.12 -17.49 1.25
CA CYS A 92 23.93 -17.64 0.41
C CYS A 92 24.33 -17.63 -1.07
N ILE A 93 23.88 -18.63 -1.83
CA ILE A 93 24.23 -18.82 -3.25
C ILE A 93 23.00 -18.80 -4.17
N GLY A 94 21.78 -18.74 -3.63
CA GLY A 94 20.55 -18.67 -4.41
C GLY A 94 19.30 -18.62 -3.53
N GLN A 95 18.21 -18.07 -4.09
CA GLN A 95 16.89 -18.03 -3.47
C GLN A 95 15.84 -18.34 -4.54
N SER A 96 14.82 -19.13 -4.19
CA SER A 96 13.69 -19.42 -5.07
C SER A 96 12.50 -19.91 -4.25
N GLU A 97 11.42 -20.28 -4.94
CA GLU A 97 10.12 -20.63 -4.35
C GLU A 97 9.56 -21.90 -5.01
N ILE A 98 8.85 -22.72 -4.24
CA ILE A 98 8.18 -23.94 -4.72
C ILE A 98 6.73 -23.95 -4.24
N ASN A 99 5.80 -24.07 -5.19
CA ASN A 99 4.38 -24.23 -4.88
C ASN A 99 3.96 -25.70 -4.97
N VAL A 100 3.36 -26.22 -3.90
CA VAL A 100 2.91 -27.61 -3.81
C VAL A 100 1.41 -27.67 -3.57
N ASP A 101 0.66 -27.97 -4.64
CA ASP A 101 -0.75 -28.34 -4.53
C ASP A 101 -0.89 -29.71 -3.87
N CYS A 102 -1.56 -29.72 -2.73
CA CYS A 102 -1.80 -30.90 -1.90
C CYS A 102 -3.19 -31.52 -2.19
N ALA A 103 -3.97 -30.94 -3.11
CA ALA A 103 -5.29 -31.42 -3.54
C ALA A 103 -5.18 -32.67 -4.44
N LYS A 104 -4.82 -33.80 -3.84
CA LYS A 104 -4.89 -35.16 -4.42
C LYS A 104 -4.25 -35.32 -5.80
N ASP A 105 -2.95 -35.59 -5.79
CA ASP A 105 -2.44 -36.69 -6.61
C ASP A 105 -3.20 -37.97 -6.24
N LYS A 106 -4.21 -38.29 -7.04
CA LYS A 106 -4.70 -39.67 -7.14
C LYS A 106 -3.61 -40.48 -7.82
N HIS A 107 -2.62 -40.92 -7.04
CA HIS A 107 -1.87 -42.10 -7.42
C HIS A 107 -2.85 -43.23 -7.68
N SER A 108 -2.92 -43.63 -8.93
CA SER A 108 -3.54 -44.85 -9.40
C SER A 108 -2.84 -46.03 -8.74
N GLY A 109 -3.47 -46.65 -7.73
CA GLY A 109 -3.03 -47.99 -7.31
C GLY A 109 -3.30 -48.43 -5.88
N ARG A 110 -4.43 -49.13 -5.70
CA ARG A 110 -4.65 -50.25 -4.76
C ARG A 110 -4.55 -50.00 -3.24
N ARG A 111 -5.75 -49.83 -2.67
CA ARG A 111 -6.25 -50.33 -1.36
C ARG A 111 -5.36 -51.33 -0.61
N LYS A 112 -5.13 -51.06 0.68
CA LYS A 112 -5.32 -52.04 1.77
C LYS A 112 -5.73 -51.35 3.09
N LYS A 113 -6.86 -51.81 3.67
CA LYS A 113 -7.40 -51.42 4.98
C LYS A 113 -6.50 -51.86 6.14
N LYS A 114 -6.41 -51.05 7.21
CA LYS A 114 -6.44 -51.53 8.60
C LYS A 114 -6.90 -50.44 9.59
N LYS A 115 -7.41 -50.89 10.73
CA LYS A 115 -8.34 -50.25 11.70
C LYS A 115 -7.64 -49.41 12.80
N SER A 116 -8.41 -48.45 13.35
CA SER A 116 -8.61 -48.11 14.78
C SER A 116 -7.42 -47.68 15.66
N SER A 117 -7.47 -46.47 16.25
CA SER A 117 -7.94 -46.26 17.64
C SER A 117 -8.02 -44.77 18.03
N LEU A 118 -9.01 -44.48 18.87
CA LEU A 118 -9.25 -43.27 19.67
C LEU A 118 -8.10 -43.03 20.69
N VAL A 119 -7.74 -41.77 20.99
CA VAL A 119 -7.60 -41.17 22.35
C VAL A 119 -7.20 -39.69 22.25
N LEU A 120 -7.86 -38.94 23.12
CA LEU A 120 -7.94 -37.51 23.41
C LEU A 120 -6.73 -36.99 24.22
N LYS A 121 -6.28 -35.73 23.99
CA LYS A 121 -6.21 -34.61 24.95
C LYS A 121 -5.11 -33.56 24.64
N VAL A 122 -5.60 -32.33 24.43
CA VAL A 122 -5.23 -31.03 25.01
C VAL A 122 -3.75 -30.62 25.09
N GLY A 123 -3.47 -29.47 24.49
CA GLY A 123 -2.32 -28.62 24.75
C GLY A 123 -2.30 -27.41 23.80
N ILE A 124 -3.22 -26.47 23.99
CA ILE A 124 -3.13 -25.13 23.38
C ILE A 124 -2.08 -24.37 24.20
N VAL A 125 -0.97 -24.02 23.57
CA VAL A 125 -0.10 -22.93 24.02
C VAL A 125 -0.05 -21.96 22.85
N GLY A 126 -0.70 -20.82 23.04
CA GLY A 126 -0.67 -19.71 22.10
C GLY A 126 0.73 -19.12 22.01
N GLY A 127 1.09 -18.75 20.79
CA GLY A 127 2.25 -17.95 20.48
C GLY A 127 1.93 -17.21 19.19
N ALA A 128 1.59 -15.93 19.31
CA ALA A 128 1.46 -15.04 18.18
C ALA A 128 2.82 -14.90 17.50
N VAL A 129 2.92 -15.32 16.25
CA VAL A 129 4.06 -15.01 15.39
C VAL A 129 3.62 -13.89 14.46
N VAL A 130 4.23 -12.73 14.66
CA VAL A 130 4.14 -11.57 13.78
C VAL A 130 4.90 -11.89 12.50
N LEU A 131 4.18 -12.06 11.40
CA LEU A 131 4.76 -12.19 10.06
C LEU A 131 5.06 -10.80 9.50
N GLY A 132 6.33 -10.42 9.54
CA GLY A 132 6.87 -9.39 8.66
C GLY A 132 7.16 -10.02 7.31
N VAL A 133 6.48 -9.57 6.25
CA VAL A 133 6.80 -9.97 4.89
C VAL A 133 7.98 -9.13 4.43
N SER A 134 9.06 -9.83 4.12
CA SER A 134 10.35 -9.28 3.70
C SER A 134 10.30 -8.63 2.32
N ALA A 135 10.49 -7.32 2.27
CA ALA A 135 11.07 -6.64 1.12
C ALA A 135 12.60 -6.87 1.11
N PHE A 136 13.10 -7.66 0.15
CA PHE A 136 14.49 -7.77 -0.34
C PHE A 136 15.65 -8.03 0.64
N GLY A 137 16.75 -8.56 0.12
CA GLY A 137 17.92 -8.99 0.89
C GLY A 137 18.74 -7.86 1.55
N LEU A 138 19.44 -8.26 2.61
CA LEU A 138 20.64 -7.68 3.25
C LEU A 138 20.55 -6.25 3.83
N GLY A 139 20.53 -6.15 5.18
CA GLY A 139 20.86 -4.94 5.93
C GLY A 139 20.04 -4.78 7.21
N ASN A 140 20.68 -4.56 8.36
CA ASN A 140 20.17 -4.79 9.71
C ASN A 140 19.33 -3.66 10.34
N THR A 141 18.34 -4.10 11.15
CA THR A 141 17.84 -3.50 12.41
C THR A 141 17.48 -2.02 12.48
N LEU A 142 16.17 -1.74 12.47
CA LEU A 142 15.54 -0.69 13.29
C LEU A 142 14.03 -0.97 13.44
N GLY A 143 13.54 -0.97 14.69
CA GLY A 143 12.13 -0.75 15.01
C GLY A 143 11.16 -1.94 14.95
N LYS A 144 11.36 -2.98 15.78
CA LYS A 144 10.24 -3.88 16.14
C LYS A 144 9.28 -3.10 17.06
N SER A 145 8.20 -2.57 16.52
CA SER A 145 7.06 -2.13 17.34
C SER A 145 6.41 -3.36 17.96
N GLN A 146 6.47 -3.45 19.30
CA GLN A 146 5.66 -4.40 20.04
C GLN A 146 4.21 -3.97 19.91
N VAL A 147 3.41 -4.76 19.19
CA VAL A 147 1.96 -4.77 19.40
C VAL A 147 1.76 -5.24 20.85
N VAL A 148 1.46 -4.29 21.74
CA VAL A 148 0.91 -4.62 23.04
C VAL A 148 -0.48 -5.16 22.75
N SER A 149 -0.59 -6.48 22.66
CA SER A 149 -1.88 -7.15 22.74
C SER A 149 -2.43 -6.86 24.13
N THR A 150 -3.28 -5.84 24.24
CA THR A 150 -4.18 -5.73 25.38
C THR A 150 -5.03 -6.99 25.32
N GLU A 151 -4.73 -7.96 26.18
CA GLU A 151 -5.54 -9.16 26.35
C GLU A 151 -6.97 -8.70 26.67
N LYS A 152 -7.85 -8.67 25.67
CA LYS A 152 -9.29 -8.72 25.89
C LYS A 152 -9.52 -10.06 26.57
N ILE A 153 -9.75 -10.00 27.87
CA ILE A 153 -10.19 -11.13 28.70
C ILE A 153 -11.34 -11.80 27.96
N SER A 154 -11.12 -13.03 27.51
CA SER A 154 -12.16 -13.86 26.90
C SER A 154 -13.13 -14.32 27.99
N THR A 155 -14.12 -13.50 28.30
CA THR A 155 -15.36 -13.92 28.95
C THR A 155 -16.32 -14.43 27.86
N GLU A 156 -16.89 -15.61 28.03
CA GLU A 156 -17.81 -16.24 27.07
C GLU A 156 -19.07 -15.37 26.88
N ASN A 157 -19.10 -14.52 25.85
CA ASN A 157 -20.29 -13.75 25.48
C ASN A 157 -21.43 -14.68 25.04
N THR A 158 -22.67 -14.30 25.34
CA THR A 158 -23.85 -15.06 24.87
C THR A 158 -24.42 -14.39 23.62
N ILE A 159 -24.49 -15.13 22.52
CA ILE A 159 -25.15 -14.68 21.29
C ILE A 159 -26.62 -15.09 21.38
N THR A 160 -27.53 -14.13 21.25
CA THR A 160 -28.98 -14.39 21.24
C THR A 160 -29.51 -14.67 19.84
N ASP A 161 -30.69 -15.31 19.76
CA ASP A 161 -31.34 -15.66 18.48
C ASP A 161 -31.69 -14.45 17.58
N ASP A 162 -31.67 -13.23 18.13
CA ASP A 162 -31.82 -11.95 17.41
C ASP A 162 -30.47 -11.27 17.11
N GLY A 163 -29.36 -12.01 17.23
CA GLY A 163 -28.00 -11.62 16.83
C GLY A 163 -27.35 -10.53 17.68
N MET A 164 -27.85 -10.29 18.91
CA MET A 164 -27.13 -9.48 19.88
C MET A 164 -26.06 -10.31 20.59
N ILE A 165 -24.87 -9.73 20.69
CA ILE A 165 -23.76 -10.25 21.49
C ILE A 165 -23.89 -9.61 22.88
N ILE A 166 -24.38 -10.39 23.85
CA ILE A 166 -24.58 -9.92 25.22
C ILE A 166 -23.28 -10.14 26.00
N PRO A 167 -22.67 -9.06 26.55
CA PRO A 167 -21.48 -9.17 27.37
C PRO A 167 -21.82 -9.83 28.71
N VAL A 168 -20.90 -10.65 29.20
CA VAL A 168 -20.99 -11.20 30.56
C VAL A 168 -20.93 -10.07 31.57
N GLN A 169 -21.98 -9.92 32.37
CA GLN A 169 -22.04 -8.95 33.46
C GLN A 169 -21.38 -9.53 34.72
N ALA A 170 -20.77 -8.67 35.54
CA ALA A 170 -20.23 -9.09 36.83
C ALA A 170 -21.35 -9.65 37.74
N GLU A 171 -21.06 -10.70 38.51
CA GLU A 171 -22.02 -11.18 39.51
C GLU A 171 -22.22 -10.11 40.59
N ILE A 172 -23.46 -9.62 40.71
CA ILE A 172 -23.82 -8.61 41.70
C ILE A 172 -24.35 -9.29 42.95
N SER A 173 -23.89 -8.84 44.11
CA SER A 173 -24.43 -9.28 45.40
C SER A 173 -25.94 -9.01 45.49
N PRO A 174 -26.75 -9.95 46.00
CA PRO A 174 -28.20 -9.75 46.17
C PRO A 174 -28.56 -8.53 47.04
N ASP A 175 -27.65 -8.10 47.91
CA ASP A 175 -27.85 -7.02 48.88
C ASP A 175 -27.23 -5.67 48.43
N ALA A 176 -26.54 -5.63 47.28
CA ALA A 176 -25.96 -4.40 46.75
C ALA A 176 -27.04 -3.51 46.10
N GLU A 177 -26.85 -2.19 46.15
CA GLU A 177 -27.67 -1.25 45.39
C GLU A 177 -27.36 -1.41 43.89
N GLN A 178 -28.39 -1.46 43.04
CA GLN A 178 -28.24 -1.81 41.62
C GLN A 178 -28.97 -0.81 40.73
N ILE A 179 -28.35 -0.51 39.59
CA ILE A 179 -29.00 0.17 38.47
C ILE A 179 -29.28 -0.87 37.38
N THR A 180 -30.47 -0.78 36.79
CA THR A 180 -30.93 -1.66 35.72
C THR A 180 -31.18 -0.88 34.44
N ILE A 181 -30.61 -1.37 33.34
CA ILE A 181 -30.81 -0.88 31.98
C ILE A 181 -31.72 -1.88 31.25
N SER A 182 -32.85 -1.40 30.74
CA SER A 182 -33.82 -2.20 29.98
C SER A 182 -33.62 -1.90 28.49
N VAL A 183 -33.13 -2.87 27.71
CA VAL A 183 -32.98 -2.73 26.26
C VAL A 183 -34.23 -3.30 25.58
N ASP A 184 -34.93 -2.45 24.82
CA ASP A 184 -36.12 -2.84 24.08
C ASP A 184 -35.79 -3.90 23.02
N ARG A 185 -36.56 -5.00 22.99
CA ARG A 185 -36.45 -6.08 22.01
C ARG A 185 -37.77 -6.35 21.28
N SER A 186 -38.67 -5.36 21.28
CA SER A 186 -40.01 -5.50 20.70
C SER A 186 -40.00 -5.67 19.17
N TYR A 187 -38.88 -5.33 18.53
CA TYR A 187 -38.65 -5.50 17.10
C TYR A 187 -38.35 -6.94 16.67
N SER A 188 -38.07 -7.84 17.61
CA SER A 188 -37.72 -9.22 17.28
C SER A 188 -38.92 -9.95 16.68
N ALA A 189 -38.67 -10.82 15.70
CA ALA A 189 -39.71 -11.64 15.07
C ALA A 189 -40.31 -12.67 16.06
N VAL A 190 -39.61 -12.95 17.16
CA VAL A 190 -40.08 -13.80 18.26
C VAL A 190 -40.44 -12.90 19.44
N PRO A 191 -41.60 -13.08 20.11
CA PRO A 191 -41.95 -12.29 21.28
C PRO A 191 -40.90 -12.45 22.38
N THR A 192 -40.10 -11.41 22.59
CA THR A 192 -39.02 -11.37 23.57
C THR A 192 -39.25 -10.25 24.57
N GLU A 193 -39.06 -10.55 25.85
CA GLU A 193 -39.00 -9.54 26.90
C GLU A 193 -37.77 -8.63 26.71
N ASP A 194 -37.86 -7.41 27.24
CA ASP A 194 -36.73 -6.48 27.27
C ASP A 194 -35.53 -7.14 27.94
N LEU A 195 -34.34 -6.94 27.35
CA LEU A 195 -33.09 -7.41 27.95
C LEU A 195 -32.76 -6.52 29.15
N GLN A 196 -32.62 -7.12 30.32
CA GLN A 196 -32.24 -6.43 31.55
C GLN A 196 -30.73 -6.60 31.79
N LEU A 197 -30.00 -5.50 31.82
CA LEU A 197 -28.59 -5.44 32.21
C LEU A 197 -28.50 -4.75 33.56
N LYS A 198 -27.74 -5.31 34.49
CA LYS A 198 -27.63 -4.79 35.85
C LYS A 198 -26.19 -4.45 36.16
N GLY A 199 -25.98 -3.37 36.88
CA GLY A 199 -24.68 -2.99 37.44
C GLY A 199 -24.80 -2.61 38.91
N GLU A 200 -23.75 -2.93 39.68
CA GLU A 200 -23.63 -2.50 41.08
C GLU A 200 -23.37 -0.99 41.16
N VAL A 201 -24.02 -0.32 42.09
CA VAL A 201 -23.82 1.12 42.32
C VAL A 201 -22.57 1.34 43.17
N ILE A 202 -21.58 1.98 42.58
CA ILE A 202 -20.35 2.44 43.23
C ILE A 202 -20.28 3.95 43.06
N ASP A 203 -20.18 4.67 44.18
CA ASP A 203 -20.12 6.15 44.21
C ASP A 203 -21.28 6.84 43.47
N GLY A 204 -22.49 6.27 43.53
CA GLY A 204 -23.71 6.83 42.95
C GLY A 204 -23.90 6.57 41.46
N SER A 205 -23.08 5.70 40.84
CA SER A 205 -23.26 5.27 39.46
C SER A 205 -22.94 3.77 39.28
N ALA A 206 -23.47 3.17 38.22
CA ALA A 206 -23.15 1.81 37.82
C ALA A 206 -22.48 1.80 36.44
N GLN A 207 -21.37 1.08 36.32
CA GLN A 207 -20.72 0.82 35.04
C GLN A 207 -21.39 -0.38 34.38
N ILE A 208 -21.95 -0.20 33.18
CA ILE A 208 -22.66 -1.25 32.46
C ILE A 208 -22.19 -1.28 31.01
N THR A 209 -21.74 -2.45 30.56
CA THR A 209 -21.37 -2.71 29.17
C THR A 209 -22.62 -3.04 28.36
N LEU A 210 -22.87 -2.30 27.29
CA LEU A 210 -24.01 -2.53 26.42
C LEU A 210 -23.74 -3.65 25.40
N PRO A 211 -24.78 -4.39 24.99
CA PRO A 211 -24.67 -5.43 23.99
C PRO A 211 -24.30 -4.84 22.62
N GLU A 212 -23.56 -5.62 21.84
CA GLU A 212 -23.17 -5.28 20.47
C GLU A 212 -24.02 -6.09 19.47
N PHE A 213 -24.09 -5.63 18.23
CA PHE A 213 -24.71 -6.37 17.14
C PHE A 213 -23.62 -7.02 16.29
N ASP A 214 -23.77 -8.30 15.99
CA ASP A 214 -22.81 -9.01 15.14
C ASP A 214 -22.81 -8.40 13.73
N LYS A 215 -21.68 -7.77 13.35
CA LYS A 215 -21.46 -7.17 12.02
C LYS A 215 -21.21 -8.24 10.94
N THR A 216 -21.05 -9.51 11.32
CA THR A 216 -20.84 -10.64 10.39
C THR A 216 -22.11 -11.44 10.12
N ASP A 217 -23.14 -11.29 10.94
CA ASP A 217 -24.42 -11.99 10.76
C ASP A 217 -25.33 -11.25 9.77
N PHE A 218 -25.78 -11.98 8.75
CA PHE A 218 -26.65 -11.49 7.69
C PHE A 218 -28.00 -10.97 8.20
N PHE A 219 -28.48 -11.45 9.35
CA PHE A 219 -29.80 -11.05 9.87
C PHE A 219 -29.76 -9.74 10.66
N THR A 220 -28.62 -9.40 11.28
CA THR A 220 -28.46 -8.19 12.09
C THR A 220 -27.66 -7.11 11.40
N HIS A 221 -26.81 -7.46 10.45
CA HIS A 221 -25.99 -6.51 9.72
C HIS A 221 -26.77 -5.86 8.56
N VAL A 222 -26.68 -4.54 8.45
CA VAL A 222 -27.21 -3.77 7.32
C VAL A 222 -26.04 -3.03 6.69
N SER A 223 -25.72 -3.38 5.45
CA SER A 223 -24.55 -2.86 4.74
C SER A 223 -24.49 -1.33 4.76
N GLY A 224 -23.41 -0.78 5.32
CA GLY A 224 -23.13 0.64 5.42
C GLY A 224 -23.90 1.38 6.53
N TYR A 225 -24.55 0.66 7.45
CA TYR A 225 -25.29 1.23 8.57
C TYR A 225 -24.85 0.59 9.90
N THR A 226 -24.92 1.37 10.98
CA THR A 226 -24.56 0.95 12.34
C THR A 226 -25.76 0.97 13.26
N TRP A 227 -25.90 -0.10 14.05
CA TRP A 227 -26.86 -0.18 15.14
C TRP A 227 -26.28 0.43 16.42
N GLY A 228 -27.14 1.11 17.17
CA GLY A 228 -26.84 1.57 18.52
C GLY A 228 -28.11 1.78 19.34
N PHE A 229 -27.99 2.54 20.41
CA PHE A 229 -29.08 2.78 21.36
C PHE A 229 -29.32 4.26 21.63
N THR A 230 -30.56 4.60 21.93
CA THR A 230 -31.02 5.93 22.33
C THR A 230 -32.06 5.83 23.44
N THR A 231 -32.19 6.87 24.26
CA THR A 231 -33.25 7.02 25.25
C THR A 231 -34.57 7.48 24.64
N ASP A 232 -34.56 8.04 23.42
CA ASP A 232 -35.75 8.49 22.71
C ASP A 232 -36.33 7.34 21.85
N PRO A 233 -37.58 6.89 22.10
CA PRO A 233 -38.21 5.84 21.29
C PRO A 233 -38.38 6.22 19.81
N ASP A 234 -38.44 7.51 19.49
CA ASP A 234 -38.52 8.03 18.12
C ASP A 234 -37.18 8.63 17.65
N GLY A 235 -36.11 8.39 18.42
CA GLY A 235 -34.78 8.93 18.21
C GLY A 235 -34.15 8.46 16.90
N LYS A 236 -33.41 9.35 16.25
CA LYS A 236 -32.73 9.08 14.96
C LYS A 236 -31.21 9.18 15.04
N LYS A 237 -30.67 9.26 16.25
CA LYS A 237 -29.24 9.37 16.53
C LYS A 237 -28.86 8.32 17.56
N ILE A 238 -27.66 7.76 17.43
CA ILE A 238 -27.08 6.90 18.46
C ILE A 238 -26.60 7.80 19.60
N GLU A 239 -27.03 7.48 20.83
CA GLU A 239 -26.50 8.07 22.07
C GLU A 239 -25.51 7.12 22.73
N TYR A 240 -25.75 5.81 22.61
CA TYR A 240 -24.91 4.77 23.20
C TYR A 240 -24.59 3.69 22.16
N TYR A 241 -23.31 3.42 21.96
CA TYR A 241 -22.82 2.40 21.03
C TYR A 241 -22.72 1.04 21.74
N GLY A 242 -23.00 -0.03 21.02
CA GLY A 242 -22.83 -1.40 21.53
C GLY A 242 -21.37 -1.72 21.83
N GLY A 243 -21.11 -2.64 22.76
CA GLY A 243 -19.76 -3.04 23.16
C GLY A 243 -19.06 -2.06 24.12
N ASN A 244 -19.56 -0.82 24.23
CA ASN A 244 -19.01 0.19 25.13
C ASN A 244 -19.59 0.10 26.55
N THR A 245 -18.78 0.53 27.53
CA THR A 245 -19.18 0.63 28.94
C THR A 245 -19.51 2.07 29.28
N TYR A 246 -20.69 2.29 29.86
CA TYR A 246 -21.19 3.60 30.24
C TYR A 246 -21.52 3.66 31.73
N SER A 247 -21.39 4.86 32.31
CA SER A 247 -21.77 5.14 33.69
C SER A 247 -23.20 5.65 33.76
N PHE A 248 -24.08 4.90 34.41
CA PHE A 248 -25.48 5.28 34.61
C PHE A 248 -25.73 5.64 36.07
N SER A 249 -26.50 6.70 36.32
CA SER A 249 -26.88 7.15 37.67
C SER A 249 -28.30 6.75 38.07
N GLU A 250 -29.10 6.26 37.13
CA GLU A 250 -30.48 5.85 37.35
C GLU A 250 -30.88 4.73 36.38
N ASN A 251 -32.00 4.08 36.66
CA ASN A 251 -32.58 3.08 35.76
C ASN A 251 -33.08 3.74 34.49
N ILE A 252 -32.66 3.24 33.32
CA ILE A 252 -33.10 3.78 32.03
C ILE A 252 -33.61 2.67 31.11
N LYS A 253 -34.48 3.05 30.17
CA LYS A 253 -34.87 2.21 29.04
C LYS A 253 -34.20 2.72 27.77
N LEU A 254 -33.61 1.81 27.01
CA LEU A 254 -32.92 2.07 25.75
C LEU A 254 -33.67 1.44 24.58
N TYR A 255 -33.73 2.18 23.47
CA TYR A 255 -34.33 1.76 22.22
C TYR A 255 -33.24 1.61 21.17
N ARG A 256 -33.37 0.57 20.34
CA ARG A 256 -32.45 0.31 19.24
C ARG A 256 -32.70 1.30 18.09
N VAL A 257 -31.64 1.89 17.56
CA VAL A 257 -31.67 2.78 16.39
C VAL A 257 -30.65 2.34 15.34
N LEU A 258 -31.04 2.40 14.07
CA LEU A 258 -30.15 2.18 12.92
C LEU A 258 -29.82 3.52 12.29
N VAL A 259 -28.54 3.84 12.15
CA VAL A 259 -28.07 5.07 11.52
C VAL A 259 -27.15 4.75 10.35
N LYS A 260 -27.11 5.67 9.39
CA LYS A 260 -26.23 5.55 8.24
C LYS A 260 -24.78 5.73 8.67
N TYR A 261 -23.89 4.92 8.11
CA TYR A 261 -22.49 4.79 8.53
C TYR A 261 -22.41 4.47 10.03
N GLY A 262 -21.41 4.97 10.74
CA GLY A 262 -21.31 4.93 12.20
C GLY A 262 -22.16 6.00 12.92
N GLY A 263 -22.93 6.81 12.21
CA GLY A 263 -23.66 7.96 12.77
C GLY A 263 -23.07 9.31 12.32
N GLY A 264 -23.48 10.39 13.00
CA GLY A 264 -23.19 11.76 12.60
C GLY A 264 -24.18 12.34 11.58
N SER A 265 -24.05 13.64 11.28
CA SER A 265 -24.91 14.34 10.32
C SER A 265 -24.18 14.81 9.05
N GLY A 266 -22.88 14.56 8.95
CA GLY A 266 -22.06 14.91 7.80
C GLY A 266 -21.68 16.39 7.73
N THR A 267 -21.87 17.13 8.83
CA THR A 267 -21.42 18.52 8.96
C THR A 267 -20.00 18.56 9.54
N LYS A 268 -19.36 19.72 9.48
CA LYS A 268 -18.01 19.89 10.03
C LYS A 268 -17.93 19.59 11.53
N GLU A 269 -18.96 19.96 12.28
CA GLU A 269 -19.04 19.78 13.74
C GLU A 269 -19.52 18.37 14.14
N ASP A 270 -20.18 17.64 13.23
CA ASP A 270 -20.79 16.33 13.46
C ASP A 270 -20.60 15.45 12.20
N PRO A 271 -19.34 15.09 11.87
CA PRO A 271 -19.01 14.35 10.64
C PRO A 271 -19.60 12.94 10.67
N TYR A 272 -19.79 12.36 9.49
CA TYR A 272 -20.16 10.94 9.39
C TYR A 272 -19.01 10.06 9.90
N LEU A 273 -19.32 9.16 10.82
CA LEU A 273 -18.33 8.28 11.43
C LEU A 273 -18.14 7.02 10.58
N ILE A 274 -16.89 6.60 10.38
CA ILE A 274 -16.55 5.41 9.60
C ILE A 274 -15.75 4.45 10.49
N ASP A 275 -16.31 3.28 10.77
CA ASP A 275 -15.73 2.25 11.65
C ASP A 275 -15.71 0.86 11.00
N TYR A 276 -16.18 0.73 9.74
CA TYR A 276 -16.27 -0.55 9.07
C TYR A 276 -16.18 -0.42 7.53
N PHE A 277 -15.74 -1.49 6.85
CA PHE A 277 -15.39 -1.44 5.42
C PHE A 277 -16.60 -1.17 4.50
N ASP A 278 -17.76 -1.73 4.82
CA ASP A 278 -18.98 -1.61 4.01
C ASP A 278 -19.57 -0.19 4.00
N GLN A 279 -19.18 0.65 4.95
CA GLN A 279 -19.52 2.07 4.99
C GLN A 279 -18.74 2.84 3.94
N LEU A 280 -17.50 2.42 3.64
CA LEU A 280 -16.74 2.92 2.50
C LEU A 280 -17.38 2.46 1.18
N GLU A 281 -17.89 1.23 1.11
CA GLU A 281 -18.65 0.74 -0.06
C GLU A 281 -19.90 1.58 -0.30
N LEU A 282 -20.69 1.84 0.75
CA LEU A 282 -21.87 2.69 0.64
C LEU A 282 -21.53 4.11 0.17
N MET A 283 -20.37 4.64 0.59
CA MET A 283 -19.86 5.93 0.11
C MET A 283 -19.54 5.89 -1.39
N GLY A 284 -18.95 4.80 -1.88
CA GLY A 284 -18.68 4.57 -3.31
C GLY A 284 -19.96 4.36 -4.13
N GLU A 285 -21.04 3.85 -3.54
CA GLU A 285 -22.35 3.73 -4.17
C GLU A 285 -23.07 5.06 -4.32
N GLU A 286 -23.11 5.86 -3.25
CA GLU A 286 -23.88 7.10 -3.21
C GLU A 286 -23.12 8.33 -3.74
N LYS A 287 -21.81 8.20 -3.98
CA LYS A 287 -20.84 9.28 -4.20
C LYS A 287 -20.71 10.21 -2.99
N ALA A 288 -19.51 10.73 -2.77
CA ALA A 288 -19.20 11.40 -1.51
C ALA A 288 -19.49 12.92 -1.55
N ARG A 289 -20.08 13.42 -0.47
CA ARG A 289 -20.25 14.83 -0.11
C ARG A 289 -20.40 14.98 1.40
N GLY A 290 -19.90 16.08 1.96
CA GLY A 290 -19.88 16.33 3.40
C GLY A 290 -18.59 15.90 4.07
N TYR A 291 -18.63 15.85 5.40
CA TYR A 291 -17.48 15.56 6.24
C TYR A 291 -17.55 14.14 6.79
N PHE A 292 -16.46 13.40 6.66
CA PHE A 292 -16.32 12.03 7.10
C PHE A 292 -15.10 11.88 8.01
N LYS A 293 -15.22 11.04 9.03
CA LYS A 293 -14.16 10.77 9.98
C LYS A 293 -14.09 9.27 10.31
N GLN A 294 -12.94 8.65 10.06
CA GLN A 294 -12.68 7.29 10.48
C GLN A 294 -12.44 7.24 12.00
N THR A 295 -12.95 6.20 12.66
CA THR A 295 -12.90 6.03 14.12
C THR A 295 -12.28 4.72 14.57
N GLU A 296 -12.00 3.80 13.65
CA GLU A 296 -11.40 2.48 13.93
C GLU A 296 -10.55 2.04 12.74
N ASP A 297 -9.64 1.09 12.94
CA ASP A 297 -8.94 0.42 11.84
C ASP A 297 -9.92 -0.38 10.96
N ILE A 298 -9.71 -0.32 9.64
CA ILE A 298 -10.57 -0.98 8.66
C ILE A 298 -9.76 -2.04 7.93
N VAL A 299 -10.26 -3.27 7.96
CA VAL A 299 -9.69 -4.38 7.19
C VAL A 299 -10.73 -4.84 6.18
N PHE A 300 -10.39 -4.76 4.90
CA PHE A 300 -11.23 -5.30 3.84
C PHE A 300 -11.21 -6.84 3.86
N PRO A 301 -12.38 -7.50 3.86
CA PRO A 301 -12.43 -8.94 3.71
C PRO A 301 -11.89 -9.39 2.34
N GLU A 302 -11.22 -10.52 2.26
CA GLU A 302 -10.64 -11.04 1.00
C GLU A 302 -11.66 -11.26 -0.13
N TRP A 303 -12.94 -11.42 0.22
CA TRP A 303 -14.03 -11.60 -0.74
C TRP A 303 -14.66 -10.28 -1.19
N ALA A 304 -14.40 -9.19 -0.47
CA ALA A 304 -14.88 -7.86 -0.82
C ALA A 304 -13.96 -7.28 -1.90
N SER A 305 -14.55 -6.58 -2.85
CA SER A 305 -13.81 -5.82 -3.85
C SER A 305 -14.27 -4.38 -3.75
N HIS A 306 -13.35 -3.51 -3.37
CA HIS A 306 -13.67 -2.13 -3.05
C HIS A 306 -14.10 -1.38 -4.30
N LYS A 307 -15.22 -0.66 -4.21
CA LYS A 307 -15.62 0.29 -5.23
C LYS A 307 -15.03 1.69 -4.92
N PRO A 308 -14.13 2.23 -5.76
CA PRO A 308 -13.53 3.53 -5.53
C PRO A 308 -14.58 4.63 -5.32
N ILE A 309 -14.31 5.50 -4.35
CA ILE A 309 -15.21 6.59 -3.98
C ILE A 309 -14.98 7.80 -4.89
N ASP A 310 -16.04 8.26 -5.56
CA ASP A 310 -16.02 9.45 -6.41
C ASP A 310 -16.74 10.63 -5.73
N THR A 311 -16.27 11.85 -5.95
CA THR A 311 -17.01 13.06 -5.54
C THR A 311 -18.19 13.34 -6.48
N VAL A 312 -19.21 14.01 -5.94
CA VAL A 312 -20.33 14.51 -6.74
C VAL A 312 -19.92 15.80 -7.45
N ASN A 313 -20.02 15.82 -8.79
CA ASN A 313 -19.75 17.00 -9.62
C ASN A 313 -21.02 17.38 -10.39
N GLU A 314 -22.03 17.92 -9.70
CA GLU A 314 -23.39 18.13 -10.23
C GLU A 314 -23.66 19.54 -10.76
N LEU A 315 -22.63 20.38 -10.95
CA LEU A 315 -22.77 21.69 -11.60
C LEU A 315 -23.68 22.68 -10.83
N LYS A 316 -23.70 22.62 -9.49
CA LYS A 316 -24.57 23.49 -8.69
C LYS A 316 -23.96 24.86 -8.41
N SER A 317 -24.81 25.88 -8.32
CA SER A 317 -24.42 27.26 -8.00
C SER A 317 -23.86 27.46 -6.58
N ASP A 318 -23.93 26.44 -5.72
CA ASP A 318 -23.45 26.48 -4.34
C ASP A 318 -22.28 25.49 -4.15
N LEU A 319 -21.06 26.04 -4.13
CA LEU A 319 -19.81 25.30 -3.95
C LEU A 319 -19.75 24.51 -2.63
N GLN A 320 -20.42 25.00 -1.58
CA GLN A 320 -20.40 24.32 -0.28
C GLN A 320 -21.27 23.05 -0.28
N SER A 321 -22.20 22.94 -1.22
CA SER A 321 -23.07 21.76 -1.35
C SER A 321 -22.37 20.55 -1.96
N GLU A 322 -21.20 20.74 -2.58
CA GLU A 322 -20.38 19.71 -3.21
C GLU A 322 -19.04 19.50 -2.48
N TYR A 323 -18.82 20.18 -1.35
CA TYR A 323 -17.61 20.00 -0.54
C TYR A 323 -17.49 18.57 -0.03
N PHE A 324 -16.29 18.02 -0.07
CA PHE A 324 -15.98 16.69 0.42
C PHE A 324 -14.71 16.73 1.26
N GLU A 325 -14.80 16.21 2.48
CA GLU A 325 -13.65 16.00 3.37
C GLU A 325 -13.68 14.60 3.97
N TYR A 326 -12.57 13.90 3.85
CA TYR A 326 -12.35 12.60 4.49
C TYR A 326 -11.12 12.68 5.41
N ASP A 327 -11.37 12.49 6.70
CA ASP A 327 -10.34 12.40 7.73
C ASP A 327 -10.18 10.94 8.17
N GLY A 328 -9.09 10.29 7.76
CA GLY A 328 -8.76 8.94 8.23
C GLY A 328 -8.40 8.88 9.72
N ASN A 329 -8.22 10.04 10.37
CA ASN A 329 -7.91 10.18 11.79
C ASN A 329 -6.71 9.33 12.27
N GLY A 330 -5.83 8.94 11.35
CA GLY A 330 -4.64 8.13 11.64
C GLY A 330 -4.88 6.62 11.70
N TYR A 331 -6.12 6.14 11.56
CA TYR A 331 -6.42 4.72 11.55
C TYR A 331 -6.00 4.05 10.23
N ALA A 332 -5.68 2.76 10.31
CA ALA A 332 -5.21 1.98 9.18
C ALA A 332 -6.36 1.49 8.30
N ILE A 333 -6.12 1.41 7.00
CA ILE A 333 -6.95 0.70 6.02
C ILE A 333 -6.07 -0.40 5.40
N GLN A 334 -6.53 -1.65 5.49
CA GLN A 334 -5.78 -2.84 5.07
C GLN A 334 -6.55 -3.70 4.08
N ASN A 335 -5.81 -4.51 3.32
CA ASN A 335 -6.32 -5.45 2.30
C ASN A 335 -7.15 -4.76 1.20
N LEU A 336 -6.84 -3.51 0.88
CA LEU A 336 -7.52 -2.79 -0.17
C LEU A 336 -7.08 -3.33 -1.56
N ASP A 337 -8.03 -3.76 -2.38
CA ASP A 337 -7.79 -4.36 -3.70
C ASP A 337 -7.97 -3.37 -4.87
N ASN A 338 -8.53 -2.19 -4.59
CA ASN A 338 -8.76 -1.09 -5.52
C ASN A 338 -8.45 0.26 -4.86
N PRO A 339 -8.17 1.32 -5.64
CA PRO A 339 -8.03 2.68 -5.13
C PRO A 339 -9.16 3.12 -4.18
N LEU A 340 -8.83 3.75 -3.05
CA LEU A 340 -9.84 4.23 -2.09
C LEU A 340 -10.76 5.28 -2.72
N PHE A 341 -10.16 6.21 -3.46
CA PHE A 341 -10.87 7.21 -4.23
C PHE A 341 -10.62 7.02 -5.72
N GLY A 342 -11.67 7.13 -6.52
CA GLY A 342 -11.57 7.14 -7.96
C GLY A 342 -11.19 8.53 -8.44
N THR A 343 -12.21 9.33 -8.74
CA THR A 343 -12.10 10.71 -9.19
C THR A 343 -12.61 11.66 -8.12
N VAL A 344 -11.72 12.53 -7.65
CA VAL A 344 -12.00 13.54 -6.63
C VAL A 344 -11.74 14.94 -7.17
N SER A 345 -12.53 15.90 -6.69
CA SER A 345 -12.43 17.31 -7.09
C SER A 345 -12.79 18.22 -5.94
N GLY A 346 -11.97 19.25 -5.70
CA GLY A 346 -12.16 20.21 -4.60
C GLY A 346 -12.23 19.57 -3.22
N ALA A 347 -11.55 18.44 -3.04
CA ALA A 347 -11.64 17.62 -1.84
C ALA A 347 -10.51 17.90 -0.86
N VAL A 348 -10.76 17.63 0.42
CA VAL A 348 -9.72 17.56 1.45
C VAL A 348 -9.64 16.12 1.96
N ILE A 349 -8.53 15.43 1.64
CA ILE A 349 -8.26 14.08 2.11
C ILE A 349 -7.08 14.16 3.07
N LYS A 350 -7.27 13.70 4.31
CA LYS A 350 -6.22 13.82 5.33
C LYS A 350 -6.14 12.61 6.25
N ASN A 351 -4.95 12.37 6.78
CA ASN A 351 -4.70 11.37 7.83
C ASN A 351 -5.11 9.94 7.43
N VAL A 352 -5.05 9.61 6.13
CA VAL A 352 -5.40 8.30 5.59
C VAL A 352 -4.16 7.42 5.52
N ASN A 353 -4.21 6.25 6.14
CA ASN A 353 -3.07 5.33 6.23
C ASN A 353 -3.41 3.98 5.59
N ILE A 354 -2.86 3.71 4.40
CA ILE A 354 -3.05 2.43 3.70
C ILE A 354 -1.86 1.52 3.96
N GLN A 355 -2.13 0.28 4.33
CA GLN A 355 -1.09 -0.72 4.63
C GLN A 355 -1.46 -2.08 4.03
N ASN A 356 -0.46 -2.90 3.72
CA ASN A 356 -0.65 -4.31 3.32
C ASN A 356 -1.74 -4.48 2.23
N SER A 357 -1.68 -3.65 1.20
CA SER A 357 -2.73 -3.56 0.18
C SER A 357 -2.16 -3.79 -1.22
N PHE A 358 -2.90 -4.49 -2.07
CA PHE A 358 -2.40 -4.97 -3.35
C PHE A 358 -3.45 -4.82 -4.44
N ILE A 359 -3.20 -3.95 -5.41
CA ILE A 359 -4.09 -3.74 -6.56
C ILE A 359 -3.58 -4.61 -7.70
N ASN A 360 -4.36 -5.63 -8.07
CA ASN A 360 -4.10 -6.48 -9.23
C ASN A 360 -5.10 -6.13 -10.32
N THR A 361 -4.61 -5.62 -11.45
CA THR A 361 -5.48 -5.07 -12.50
C THR A 361 -5.04 -5.44 -13.90
N ILE A 362 -6.03 -5.64 -14.76
CA ILE A 362 -5.88 -5.74 -16.21
C ILE A 362 -6.29 -4.45 -16.93
N GLU A 363 -6.83 -3.49 -16.20
CA GLU A 363 -7.32 -2.23 -16.76
C GLU A 363 -6.19 -1.21 -16.87
N PHE A 364 -5.99 -0.72 -18.08
CA PHE A 364 -5.07 0.36 -18.38
C PHE A 364 -5.74 1.71 -18.08
N LYS A 365 -5.47 2.30 -16.91
CA LYS A 365 -5.99 3.59 -16.43
C LYS A 365 -5.07 4.21 -15.36
N ASP A 366 -5.37 5.41 -14.89
CA ASP A 366 -4.63 6.03 -13.78
C ASP A 366 -4.87 5.32 -12.44
N TYR A 367 -3.83 5.17 -11.62
CA TYR A 367 -3.92 4.54 -10.30
C TYR A 367 -3.18 5.31 -9.21
N GLY A 368 -3.83 5.40 -8.06
CA GLY A 368 -3.22 5.68 -6.76
C GLY A 368 -3.98 4.92 -5.68
N PHE A 369 -3.31 4.50 -4.59
CA PHE A 369 -4.00 3.86 -3.48
C PHE A 369 -4.96 4.82 -2.79
N ILE A 370 -4.57 6.11 -2.65
CA ILE A 370 -5.48 7.13 -2.14
C ILE A 370 -6.43 7.57 -3.24
N ALA A 371 -5.95 8.14 -4.36
CA ALA A 371 -6.82 8.59 -5.44
C ALA A 371 -6.30 8.27 -6.85
N CYS A 372 -7.15 7.83 -7.77
CA CYS A 372 -6.74 7.72 -9.18
C CYS A 372 -6.53 9.10 -9.81
N LYS A 373 -7.53 9.98 -9.66
CA LYS A 373 -7.57 11.31 -10.27
C LYS A 373 -8.00 12.36 -9.26
N ALA A 374 -7.18 13.37 -9.09
CA ALA A 374 -7.50 14.59 -8.36
C ALA A 374 -7.42 15.76 -9.32
N TYR A 375 -8.56 16.39 -9.64
CA TYR A 375 -8.56 17.55 -10.54
C TYR A 375 -9.46 18.66 -10.05
N ASN A 376 -9.24 19.85 -10.59
CA ASN A 376 -10.07 21.01 -10.31
C ASN A 376 -10.94 21.32 -11.50
N TYR A 377 -12.21 21.61 -11.26
CA TYR A 377 -13.08 22.08 -12.33
C TYR A 377 -13.32 23.60 -12.25
N ARG A 378 -13.46 24.21 -13.42
CA ARG A 378 -13.83 25.61 -13.64
C ARG A 378 -15.01 25.68 -14.59
N TYR A 379 -15.99 26.52 -14.29
CA TYR A 379 -17.09 26.79 -15.23
C TYR A 379 -17.62 28.21 -15.16
N GLU A 380 -18.10 28.69 -16.31
CA GLU A 380 -18.70 30.01 -16.44
C GLU A 380 -20.22 29.87 -16.54
N THR A 381 -20.94 30.60 -15.70
CA THR A 381 -22.40 30.69 -15.78
C THR A 381 -22.83 31.64 -16.90
N GLY A 382 -24.07 31.49 -17.38
CA GLY A 382 -24.64 32.37 -18.42
C GLY A 382 -24.68 33.87 -18.08
N ASN A 383 -24.38 34.25 -16.83
CA ASN A 383 -24.26 35.64 -16.37
C ASN A 383 -22.80 36.15 -16.32
N GLY A 384 -21.84 35.39 -16.83
CA GLY A 384 -20.41 35.76 -16.87
C GLY A 384 -19.67 35.60 -15.53
N LYS A 385 -20.22 34.84 -14.57
CA LYS A 385 -19.51 34.49 -13.33
C LYS A 385 -18.82 33.15 -13.48
N THR A 386 -17.53 33.12 -13.18
CA THR A 386 -16.71 31.90 -13.10
C THR A 386 -16.77 31.30 -11.70
N TYR A 387 -16.90 29.97 -11.66
CA TYR A 387 -16.86 29.16 -10.44
C TYR A 387 -15.74 28.12 -10.57
N GLU A 388 -15.04 27.88 -9.47
CA GLU A 388 -13.92 26.94 -9.36
C GLU A 388 -14.03 26.19 -8.04
N THR A 389 -13.71 24.88 -8.05
CA THR A 389 -13.72 24.06 -6.84
C THR A 389 -12.61 24.39 -5.85
N GLY A 390 -11.53 25.01 -6.33
CA GLY A 390 -10.26 24.99 -5.62
C GLY A 390 -9.54 23.66 -5.79
N GLU A 391 -8.30 23.62 -5.27
CA GLU A 391 -7.39 22.48 -5.33
C GLU A 391 -7.87 21.31 -4.48
N THR A 392 -7.66 20.08 -4.97
CA THR A 392 -7.77 18.90 -4.12
C THR A 392 -6.52 18.77 -3.27
N LEU A 393 -6.69 18.93 -1.96
CA LEU A 393 -5.61 18.83 -0.97
C LEU A 393 -5.57 17.42 -0.39
N ILE A 394 -4.42 16.76 -0.53
CA ILE A 394 -4.12 15.47 0.08
C ILE A 394 -2.97 15.68 1.05
N GLN A 395 -3.26 15.65 2.35
CA GLN A 395 -2.27 15.92 3.38
C GLN A 395 -2.13 14.77 4.35
N HIS A 396 -0.94 14.59 4.92
CA HIS A 396 -0.77 13.68 6.06
C HIS A 396 -1.23 12.24 5.76
N CYS A 397 -1.07 11.78 4.52
CA CYS A 397 -1.47 10.44 4.11
C CYS A 397 -0.24 9.52 3.98
N SER A 398 -0.45 8.22 4.16
CA SER A 398 0.60 7.23 4.01
C SER A 398 0.18 5.97 3.27
N VAL A 399 1.15 5.37 2.58
CA VAL A 399 1.01 4.06 1.93
C VAL A 399 2.23 3.22 2.27
N SER A 400 2.01 2.03 2.84
CA SER A 400 3.09 1.14 3.26
C SER A 400 2.87 -0.31 2.85
N HIS A 401 3.95 -1.03 2.53
CA HIS A 401 3.92 -2.48 2.24
C HIS A 401 2.86 -2.84 1.20
N SER A 402 2.82 -2.08 0.11
CA SER A 402 1.72 -2.14 -0.85
C SER A 402 2.26 -2.18 -2.28
N ALA A 403 1.51 -2.75 -3.21
CA ALA A 403 1.94 -2.81 -4.60
C ALA A 403 0.79 -2.74 -5.61
N ILE A 404 1.12 -2.27 -6.81
CA ILE A 404 0.22 -2.24 -7.96
C ILE A 404 0.80 -3.15 -9.04
N TYR A 405 0.06 -4.19 -9.38
CA TYR A 405 0.36 -5.13 -10.45
C TYR A 405 -0.61 -4.90 -11.61
N ALA A 406 -0.13 -4.25 -12.66
CA ALA A 406 -0.85 -4.11 -13.91
C ALA A 406 -0.38 -5.24 -14.84
N GLU A 407 -1.02 -6.40 -14.74
CA GLU A 407 -0.60 -7.60 -15.46
C GLU A 407 -1.78 -8.49 -15.86
N ILE A 408 -1.63 -9.20 -16.98
CA ILE A 408 -2.60 -10.20 -17.40
C ILE A 408 -2.38 -11.44 -16.52
N PRO A 409 -3.40 -11.91 -15.77
CA PRO A 409 -3.29 -13.13 -14.98
C PRO A 409 -2.84 -14.29 -15.88
N LYS A 410 -1.76 -14.97 -15.51
CA LYS A 410 -1.32 -16.16 -16.23
C LYS A 410 -2.41 -17.22 -16.10
N GLU A 411 -3.11 -17.55 -17.18
CA GLU A 411 -3.93 -18.76 -17.21
C GLU A 411 -3.02 -19.97 -16.95
N GLU A 412 -3.41 -20.84 -16.01
CA GLU A 412 -2.85 -22.19 -15.93
C GLU A 412 -3.17 -22.93 -17.23
N THR A 413 -2.29 -22.79 -18.22
CA THR A 413 -2.40 -23.49 -19.47
C THR A 413 -2.00 -24.94 -19.25
N THR A 414 -2.99 -25.82 -19.13
CA THR A 414 -2.79 -27.23 -19.49
C THR A 414 -2.18 -27.28 -20.89
N GLU A 415 -0.99 -27.86 -20.99
CA GLU A 415 -0.24 -28.08 -22.23
C GLU A 415 -1.17 -28.59 -23.34
N ASN A 416 -1.61 -27.70 -24.22
CA ASN A 416 -2.12 -28.09 -25.52
C ASN A 416 -0.97 -27.94 -26.51
N VAL A 417 -0.50 -29.11 -26.92
CA VAL A 417 0.43 -29.41 -28.02
C VAL A 417 0.50 -28.29 -29.06
N GLN A 418 1.70 -27.73 -29.22
CA GLN A 418 2.07 -26.85 -30.32
C GLN A 418 1.64 -27.45 -31.66
N ILE A 419 0.74 -26.78 -32.38
CA ILE A 419 0.64 -26.96 -33.83
C ILE A 419 1.73 -26.06 -34.42
N VAL A 420 2.82 -26.68 -34.87
CA VAL A 420 3.85 -26.02 -35.68
C VAL A 420 3.20 -25.60 -37.01
N THR A 421 2.79 -24.35 -37.13
CA THR A 421 2.50 -23.75 -38.43
C THR A 421 3.83 -23.50 -39.14
N ALA A 422 4.00 -24.16 -40.29
CA ALA A 422 5.15 -23.98 -41.17
C ALA A 422 5.34 -22.50 -41.55
N PRO A 423 6.59 -22.05 -41.82
CA PRO A 423 6.83 -20.68 -42.25
C PRO A 423 6.03 -20.38 -43.52
N ALA A 424 5.37 -19.23 -43.53
CA ALA A 424 4.59 -18.76 -44.67
C ALA A 424 5.52 -18.66 -45.90
N VAL A 425 5.27 -19.48 -46.91
CA VAL A 425 5.88 -19.34 -48.23
C VAL A 425 5.25 -18.12 -48.88
N VAL A 426 6.00 -17.02 -48.96
CA VAL A 426 5.61 -15.83 -49.71
C VAL A 426 5.56 -16.19 -51.20
N PRO A 427 4.42 -15.99 -51.91
CA PRO A 427 4.36 -16.20 -53.35
C PRO A 427 5.39 -15.28 -54.05
N PRO A 428 6.09 -15.76 -55.09
CA PRO A 428 7.16 -15.01 -55.77
C PRO A 428 6.70 -13.72 -56.49
N ASP A 429 5.41 -13.40 -56.47
CA ASP A 429 4.79 -12.30 -57.23
C ASP A 429 4.62 -11.00 -56.40
N LEU A 430 5.18 -10.91 -55.19
CA LEU A 430 5.02 -9.77 -54.26
C LEU A 430 6.34 -9.19 -53.73
N VAL A 431 7.44 -9.39 -54.46
CA VAL A 431 8.73 -8.76 -54.15
C VAL A 431 8.91 -7.56 -55.08
N GLU A 432 8.81 -6.35 -54.55
CA GLU A 432 9.11 -5.13 -55.30
C GLU A 432 10.62 -4.89 -55.32
N TYR A 433 11.14 -4.47 -56.48
CA TYR A 433 12.56 -4.20 -56.68
C TYR A 433 12.75 -2.73 -57.02
N ASP A 434 13.83 -2.12 -56.52
CA ASP A 434 14.22 -0.76 -56.91
C ASP A 434 14.74 -0.72 -58.36
N GLU A 435 15.02 0.48 -58.88
CA GLU A 435 15.51 0.69 -60.26
C GLU A 435 16.86 0.00 -60.54
N ASP A 436 17.60 -0.40 -59.50
CA ASP A 436 18.88 -1.07 -59.56
C ASP A 436 18.78 -2.60 -59.32
N GLY A 437 17.57 -3.13 -59.11
CA GLY A 437 17.29 -4.56 -58.96
C GLY A 437 17.47 -5.14 -57.56
N ASN A 438 17.52 -4.31 -56.52
CA ASN A 438 17.53 -4.76 -55.13
C ASN A 438 16.12 -4.94 -54.59
N VAL A 439 15.91 -5.92 -53.71
CA VAL A 439 14.63 -6.14 -53.02
C VAL A 439 14.33 -4.96 -52.11
N ILE A 440 13.17 -4.32 -52.29
CA ILE A 440 12.65 -3.31 -51.37
C ILE A 440 12.12 -4.06 -50.16
N GLU A 441 12.86 -4.08 -49.05
CA GLU A 441 12.35 -4.59 -47.79
C GLU A 441 11.23 -3.66 -47.30
N PRO A 442 10.06 -4.18 -46.88
CA PRO A 442 9.01 -3.34 -46.32
C PRO A 442 9.58 -2.62 -45.09
N GLU A 443 9.48 -1.29 -45.06
CA GLU A 443 9.79 -0.52 -43.86
C GLU A 443 9.03 -1.15 -42.69
N ASN A 444 9.77 -1.64 -41.69
CA ASN A 444 9.19 -2.07 -40.44
C ASN A 444 8.71 -0.81 -39.71
N ILE A 445 7.48 -0.39 -40.01
CA ILE A 445 6.82 0.68 -39.27
C ILE A 445 6.51 0.07 -37.90
N GLU A 446 7.45 0.21 -36.97
CA GLU A 446 7.17 0.00 -35.55
C GLU A 446 5.94 0.84 -35.22
N ALA A 447 4.85 0.18 -34.83
CA ALA A 447 3.69 0.89 -34.31
C ALA A 447 4.16 1.77 -33.15
N ALA A 448 3.87 3.07 -33.22
CA ALA A 448 4.25 3.99 -32.16
C ALA A 448 3.68 3.50 -30.82
N LYS A 449 4.56 3.16 -29.88
CA LYS A 449 4.16 2.85 -28.50
C LYS A 449 3.50 4.10 -27.91
N ASN A 450 2.28 3.96 -27.42
CA ASN A 450 1.53 5.06 -26.80
C ASN A 450 1.38 4.80 -25.31
N GLY A 451 1.41 5.87 -24.52
CA GLY A 451 1.15 5.84 -23.09
C GLY A 451 0.44 7.11 -22.68
N GLU A 452 -0.57 6.98 -21.84
CA GLU A 452 -1.44 8.10 -21.43
C GLU A 452 -1.65 8.16 -19.91
N TYR A 453 -1.54 7.03 -19.22
CA TYR A 453 -1.89 6.91 -17.82
C TYR A 453 -0.70 6.99 -16.87
N ALA A 454 -1.03 7.35 -15.63
CA ALA A 454 -0.09 7.62 -14.58
C ALA A 454 -0.35 6.77 -13.32
N ILE A 455 0.70 6.32 -12.65
CA ILE A 455 0.63 5.54 -11.41
C ILE A 455 1.43 6.25 -10.31
N GLY A 456 0.86 6.36 -9.11
CA GLY A 456 1.60 6.68 -7.89
C GLY A 456 1.04 5.97 -6.68
N ALA A 457 1.69 6.05 -5.52
CA ALA A 457 1.11 5.49 -4.29
C ALA A 457 -0.04 6.36 -3.79
N ILE A 458 0.14 7.69 -3.75
CA ILE A 458 -0.90 8.62 -3.28
C ILE A 458 -1.86 8.93 -4.41
N THR A 459 -1.38 9.51 -5.52
CA THR A 459 -2.22 9.80 -6.69
C THR A 459 -1.68 9.27 -8.00
N GLY A 460 -2.57 8.88 -8.92
CA GLY A 460 -2.19 8.67 -10.31
C GLY A 460 -1.94 10.01 -10.99
N LEU A 461 -2.99 10.83 -11.07
CA LEU A 461 -2.99 12.13 -11.74
C LEU A 461 -3.55 13.23 -10.83
N GLY A 462 -2.78 14.31 -10.71
CA GLY A 462 -3.13 15.57 -10.07
C GLY A 462 -3.13 15.57 -8.55
N GLY A 463 -3.68 16.65 -7.99
CA GLY A 463 -3.74 16.95 -6.56
C GLY A 463 -2.51 17.67 -6.01
N GLN A 464 -2.73 18.48 -4.98
CA GLN A 464 -1.69 19.07 -4.15
C GLN A 464 -1.43 18.16 -2.96
N ILE A 465 -0.22 17.59 -2.94
CA ILE A 465 0.16 16.54 -2.00
C ILE A 465 1.15 17.09 -0.99
N GLU A 466 0.82 17.00 0.30
CA GLU A 466 1.60 17.60 1.37
C GLU A 466 1.84 16.63 2.50
N ASN A 467 3.06 16.61 3.04
CA ASN A 467 3.38 15.87 4.26
C ASN A 467 2.96 14.39 4.18
N CYS A 468 3.23 13.74 3.04
CA CYS A 468 2.86 12.34 2.81
C CYS A 468 4.08 11.41 2.86
N TYR A 469 3.86 10.16 3.28
CA TYR A 469 4.93 9.17 3.44
C TYR A 469 4.60 7.87 2.73
N VAL A 470 5.52 7.38 1.90
CA VAL A 470 5.40 6.12 1.19
C VAL A 470 6.60 5.24 1.51
N THR A 471 6.34 4.01 1.94
CA THR A 471 7.40 3.03 2.24
C THR A 471 7.07 1.67 1.64
N ASP A 472 8.07 0.97 1.11
CA ASP A 472 7.92 -0.40 0.61
C ASP A 472 6.81 -0.51 -0.44
N PHE A 473 6.88 0.37 -1.45
CA PHE A 473 5.91 0.46 -2.53
C PHE A 473 6.47 -0.09 -3.84
N GLY A 474 5.70 -0.94 -4.53
CA GLY A 474 6.09 -1.56 -5.79
C GLY A 474 5.10 -1.34 -6.92
N VAL A 475 5.61 -1.10 -8.13
CA VAL A 475 4.81 -1.07 -9.36
C VAL A 475 5.41 -2.04 -10.38
N SER A 476 4.59 -2.97 -10.85
CA SER A 476 4.92 -3.91 -11.92
C SER A 476 3.91 -3.77 -13.06
N ALA A 477 4.36 -3.31 -14.22
CA ALA A 477 3.52 -3.12 -15.40
C ALA A 477 3.91 -4.09 -16.51
N SER A 478 3.09 -5.11 -16.75
CA SER A 478 3.31 -6.09 -17.83
C SER A 478 2.14 -6.20 -18.80
N LEU A 479 1.17 -5.29 -18.73
CA LEU A 479 0.16 -5.10 -19.79
C LEU A 479 0.82 -4.72 -21.12
N SER A 480 0.11 -4.93 -22.23
CA SER A 480 0.63 -4.62 -23.57
C SER A 480 0.92 -3.14 -23.82
N ASP A 481 0.18 -2.25 -23.15
CA ASP A 481 0.34 -0.80 -23.26
C ASP A 481 1.30 -0.24 -22.20
N TYR A 482 1.85 0.95 -22.46
CA TYR A 482 2.88 1.56 -21.63
C TYR A 482 2.32 2.64 -20.71
N PHE A 483 2.54 2.53 -19.41
CA PHE A 483 2.28 3.66 -18.52
C PHE A 483 3.23 4.81 -18.84
N LEU A 484 2.67 6.02 -18.95
CA LEU A 484 3.44 7.20 -19.33
C LEU A 484 4.29 7.69 -18.17
N TYR A 485 3.72 7.71 -16.97
CA TYR A 485 4.33 8.30 -15.78
C TYR A 485 4.13 7.41 -14.56
N VAL A 486 5.22 7.06 -13.86
CA VAL A 486 5.14 6.34 -12.59
C VAL A 486 5.98 7.05 -11.53
N GLY A 487 5.41 7.35 -10.37
CA GLY A 487 6.14 7.97 -9.26
C GLY A 487 5.90 7.28 -7.92
N GLY A 488 6.82 7.43 -6.98
CA GLY A 488 6.63 6.89 -5.64
C GLY A 488 5.47 7.57 -4.90
N ILE A 489 5.35 8.90 -4.96
CA ILE A 489 4.20 9.64 -4.43
C ILE A 489 3.09 9.72 -5.47
N SER A 490 3.41 10.22 -6.66
CA SER A 490 2.40 10.50 -7.69
C SER A 490 2.90 10.26 -9.10
N GLY A 491 2.03 9.78 -9.99
CA GLY A 491 2.39 9.68 -11.40
C GLY A 491 2.61 11.06 -12.02
N LYS A 492 1.64 11.96 -11.89
CA LYS A 492 1.74 13.37 -12.35
C LYS A 492 0.93 14.30 -11.43
N PRO A 493 1.52 14.84 -10.35
CA PRO A 493 0.83 15.67 -9.37
C PRO A 493 0.61 17.11 -9.85
N ALA A 494 -0.23 17.88 -9.14
CA ALA A 494 -0.23 19.33 -9.26
C ALA A 494 1.02 19.89 -8.57
N ASN A 495 1.21 19.58 -7.30
CA ASN A 495 2.38 19.96 -6.52
C ASN A 495 2.68 18.87 -5.48
N VAL A 496 3.94 18.72 -5.07
CA VAL A 496 4.34 17.82 -3.97
C VAL A 496 5.23 18.57 -2.99
N PHE A 497 4.81 18.59 -1.74
CA PHE A 497 5.51 19.28 -0.66
C PHE A 497 5.78 18.33 0.52
N ASN A 498 6.95 18.46 1.14
CA ASN A 498 7.28 17.81 2.41
C ASN A 498 7.01 16.29 2.44
N SER A 499 7.20 15.61 1.32
CA SER A 499 6.80 14.21 1.15
C SER A 499 7.99 13.30 0.92
N VAL A 500 7.88 12.06 1.40
CA VAL A 500 9.01 11.13 1.46
C VAL A 500 8.63 9.78 0.88
N VAL A 501 9.57 9.21 0.11
CA VAL A 501 9.51 7.86 -0.44
C VAL A 501 10.73 7.08 0.01
N TYR A 502 10.50 5.94 0.64
CA TYR A 502 11.52 4.98 1.04
C TYR A 502 11.24 3.61 0.44
N ASN A 503 12.26 2.98 -0.15
CA ASN A 503 12.14 1.64 -0.72
C ASN A 503 11.02 1.52 -1.78
N PHE A 504 11.15 2.29 -2.87
CA PHE A 504 10.23 2.27 -3.99
C PHE A 504 10.82 1.55 -5.20
N SER A 505 10.02 0.72 -5.86
CA SER A 505 10.40 0.05 -7.09
C SER A 505 9.36 0.22 -8.21
N ALA A 506 9.83 0.43 -9.43
CA ALA A 506 9.00 0.48 -10.64
C ALA A 506 9.67 -0.23 -11.81
N GLN A 507 8.94 -1.13 -12.47
CA GLN A 507 9.45 -1.92 -13.59
C GLN A 507 8.37 -2.30 -14.60
N GLY A 508 8.83 -2.67 -15.81
CA GLY A 508 7.99 -3.17 -16.89
C GLY A 508 7.72 -2.13 -17.97
N ASN A 509 6.53 -2.16 -18.56
CA ASN A 509 6.11 -1.29 -19.66
C ASN A 509 5.79 0.13 -19.15
N ILE A 510 6.86 0.87 -18.87
CA ILE A 510 6.83 2.22 -18.31
C ILE A 510 7.77 3.12 -19.13
N PHE A 511 7.28 4.29 -19.56
CA PHE A 511 8.12 5.26 -20.25
C PHE A 511 8.99 6.07 -19.30
N ASN A 512 8.37 6.75 -18.33
CA ASN A 512 9.06 7.67 -17.44
C ASN A 512 8.71 7.36 -15.99
N ALA A 513 9.72 7.33 -15.13
CA ALA A 513 9.49 7.16 -13.70
C ALA A 513 10.46 7.95 -12.83
N GLY A 514 9.98 8.38 -11.67
CA GLY A 514 10.78 9.10 -10.69
C GLY A 514 10.51 8.67 -9.26
N GLY A 515 11.48 8.88 -8.37
CA GLY A 515 11.34 8.51 -6.96
C GLY A 515 10.16 9.19 -6.26
N ILE A 516 9.88 10.46 -6.56
CA ILE A 516 8.72 11.20 -6.05
C ILE A 516 7.61 11.25 -7.10
N ALA A 517 7.92 11.71 -8.31
CA ALA A 517 6.95 11.93 -9.36
C ALA A 517 7.37 11.30 -10.71
N GLY A 518 6.42 10.71 -11.44
CA GLY A 518 6.67 10.28 -12.81
C GLY A 518 6.92 11.47 -13.75
N SER A 519 6.08 12.50 -13.65
CA SER A 519 6.24 13.81 -14.30
C SER A 519 5.90 14.94 -13.34
N CYS A 520 6.70 16.01 -13.35
CA CYS A 520 6.38 17.24 -12.62
C CYS A 520 5.76 18.31 -13.53
N GLY A 521 5.08 17.92 -14.62
CA GLY A 521 4.46 18.88 -15.55
C GLY A 521 3.23 19.64 -15.04
N GLY A 522 2.90 19.51 -13.75
CA GLY A 522 1.74 20.12 -13.12
C GLY A 522 0.42 19.51 -13.57
N SER A 523 -0.66 20.18 -13.19
CA SER A 523 -2.03 19.74 -13.45
C SER A 523 -2.79 20.69 -14.35
N ARG A 524 -3.88 20.17 -14.91
CA ARG A 524 -4.83 20.93 -15.74
C ARG A 524 -6.11 21.20 -14.98
N MET A 525 -6.75 22.30 -15.33
CA MET A 525 -8.15 22.52 -14.96
C MET A 525 -9.06 21.80 -15.95
N TYR A 526 -10.24 21.41 -15.48
CA TYR A 526 -11.23 20.73 -16.30
C TYR A 526 -12.51 21.55 -16.32
N ASN A 527 -13.28 21.42 -17.40
CA ASN A 527 -14.65 21.89 -17.38
C ASN A 527 -15.53 20.86 -16.65
N PRO A 528 -16.79 21.19 -16.36
CA PRO A 528 -17.69 20.28 -15.66
C PRO A 528 -18.11 19.05 -16.46
N THR A 529 -17.84 19.04 -17.77
CA THR A 529 -18.04 17.85 -18.61
C THR A 529 -16.79 16.96 -18.63
N GLY A 530 -15.80 17.22 -17.77
CA GLY A 530 -14.54 16.46 -17.68
C GLY A 530 -13.57 16.73 -18.82
N LYS A 531 -13.76 17.80 -19.59
CA LYS A 531 -12.86 18.19 -20.68
C LYS A 531 -11.78 19.12 -20.17
N GLU A 532 -10.53 18.81 -20.49
CA GLU A 532 -9.38 19.66 -20.17
C GLU A 532 -9.54 21.09 -20.69
N LEU A 533 -9.21 22.04 -19.82
CA LEU A 533 -9.03 23.44 -20.13
C LEU A 533 -7.54 23.69 -20.47
N PRO A 534 -7.22 24.77 -21.21
CA PRO A 534 -5.85 25.11 -21.56
C PRO A 534 -5.02 25.63 -20.36
N ASP A 535 -5.65 25.82 -19.21
CA ASP A 535 -5.02 26.37 -18.00
C ASP A 535 -4.21 25.27 -17.28
N TYR A 536 -2.91 25.52 -17.13
CA TYR A 536 -1.99 24.69 -16.36
C TYR A 536 -1.56 25.41 -15.08
N TYR A 537 -1.31 24.63 -14.04
CA TYR A 537 -0.81 25.14 -12.76
C TYR A 537 0.04 24.08 -12.06
N GLY A 538 0.85 24.56 -11.10
CA GLY A 538 1.76 23.73 -10.32
C GLY A 538 2.99 23.25 -11.10
N GLY A 539 3.47 22.07 -10.74
CA GLY A 539 4.75 21.49 -11.15
C GLY A 539 5.84 21.63 -10.09
N ASN A 540 5.50 22.15 -8.90
CA ASN A 540 6.46 22.36 -7.84
C ASN A 540 6.67 21.07 -7.04
N ILE A 541 7.94 20.71 -6.84
CA ILE A 541 8.34 19.64 -5.91
C ILE A 541 9.32 20.26 -4.92
N GLN A 542 8.90 20.41 -3.66
CA GLN A 542 9.72 21.08 -2.64
C GLN A 542 9.78 20.29 -1.34
N GLY A 543 10.97 20.22 -0.74
CA GLY A 543 11.15 19.54 0.54
C GLY A 543 10.82 18.05 0.45
N CYS A 544 11.25 17.35 -0.61
CA CYS A 544 10.91 15.94 -0.79
C CYS A 544 12.15 15.03 -0.71
N ALA A 545 12.00 13.81 -0.22
CA ALA A 545 13.10 12.85 -0.13
C ALA A 545 12.75 11.50 -0.77
N ALA A 546 13.64 10.99 -1.62
CA ALA A 546 13.54 9.69 -2.25
C ALA A 546 14.79 8.87 -1.91
N ARG A 547 14.62 7.77 -1.17
CA ARG A 547 15.71 6.90 -0.74
C ARG A 547 15.42 5.45 -1.10
N LYS A 548 16.45 4.72 -1.52
CA LYS A 548 16.37 3.30 -1.91
C LYS A 548 15.37 3.13 -3.06
N ILE A 549 15.69 3.73 -4.20
CA ILE A 549 14.82 3.82 -5.37
C ILE A 549 15.34 2.89 -6.46
N VAL A 550 14.50 1.98 -6.94
CA VAL A 550 14.84 1.04 -8.00
C VAL A 550 13.90 1.20 -9.18
N ILE A 551 14.38 1.78 -10.28
CA ILE A 551 13.54 2.13 -11.43
C ILE A 551 14.11 1.52 -12.71
N THR A 552 13.25 0.81 -13.45
CA THR A 552 13.53 0.35 -14.81
C THR A 552 12.46 0.87 -15.77
N THR A 553 12.87 1.65 -16.78
CA THR A 553 11.96 2.26 -17.77
C THR A 553 12.53 2.20 -19.18
N GLU A 554 11.74 2.59 -20.19
CA GLU A 554 12.24 2.69 -21.57
C GLU A 554 12.82 4.06 -21.95
N SER A 555 12.27 5.15 -21.41
CA SER A 555 12.58 6.51 -21.85
C SER A 555 13.38 7.30 -20.82
N SER A 556 12.88 7.40 -19.58
CA SER A 556 13.48 8.25 -18.58
C SER A 556 13.33 7.72 -17.16
N ALA A 557 14.37 7.87 -16.35
CA ALA A 557 14.39 7.53 -14.93
C ALA A 557 15.07 8.63 -14.11
N GLY A 558 14.41 9.14 -13.07
CA GLY A 558 14.96 10.20 -12.21
C GLY A 558 14.90 9.86 -10.72
N GLY A 559 15.87 10.36 -9.94
CA GLY A 559 15.83 10.20 -8.48
C GLY A 559 14.64 10.91 -7.83
N ILE A 560 14.24 12.09 -8.33
CA ILE A 560 13.05 12.83 -7.89
C ILE A 560 11.94 12.74 -8.94
N ALA A 561 12.23 13.14 -10.17
CA ALA A 561 11.25 13.22 -11.26
C ALA A 561 11.71 12.47 -12.52
N GLY A 562 10.85 11.64 -13.10
CA GLY A 562 11.16 10.95 -14.36
C GLY A 562 11.25 11.93 -15.53
N GLU A 563 10.24 12.78 -15.68
CA GLU A 563 10.16 13.84 -16.69
C GLU A 563 9.91 15.21 -16.04
N SER A 564 10.56 16.24 -16.57
CA SER A 564 10.43 17.62 -16.09
C SER A 564 10.33 18.63 -17.23
N SER A 565 9.12 19.10 -17.49
CA SER A 565 8.84 20.39 -18.13
C SER A 565 7.39 20.74 -17.78
N THR A 566 7.05 22.02 -17.72
CA THR A 566 5.69 22.46 -17.42
C THR A 566 5.27 23.61 -18.33
N ASP A 567 3.97 23.77 -18.54
CA ASP A 567 3.40 24.96 -19.16
C ASP A 567 3.11 26.07 -18.12
N ALA A 568 3.25 25.77 -16.82
CA ALA A 568 3.22 26.76 -15.74
C ALA A 568 4.51 27.61 -15.71
N GLU A 569 4.42 28.85 -15.21
CA GLU A 569 5.56 29.74 -15.10
C GLU A 569 6.32 29.51 -13.78
N ASN A 570 7.66 29.60 -13.82
CA ASN A 570 8.54 29.60 -12.64
C ASN A 570 8.49 28.35 -11.75
N ALA A 571 8.11 27.18 -12.29
CA ALA A 571 8.10 25.95 -11.50
C ALA A 571 9.49 25.55 -10.99
N VAL A 572 9.53 25.02 -9.76
CA VAL A 572 10.78 24.71 -9.07
C VAL A 572 10.83 23.27 -8.56
N ILE A 573 12.04 22.73 -8.56
CA ILE A 573 12.38 21.54 -7.76
C ILE A 573 13.40 21.99 -6.73
N SER A 574 13.03 21.96 -5.45
CA SER A 574 13.91 22.50 -4.42
C SER A 574 13.91 21.77 -3.10
N ASN A 575 15.00 21.89 -2.34
CA ASN A 575 15.12 21.26 -1.02
C ASN A 575 14.88 19.74 -1.08
N CYS A 576 15.27 19.12 -2.20
CA CYS A 576 15.01 17.71 -2.45
C CYS A 576 16.25 16.85 -2.20
N TYR A 577 16.02 15.60 -1.84
CA TYR A 577 17.05 14.64 -1.50
C TYR A 577 16.82 13.33 -2.25
N ALA A 578 17.80 12.84 -2.99
CA ALA A 578 17.73 11.56 -3.70
C ALA A 578 18.99 10.71 -3.45
N ASN A 579 18.85 9.55 -2.80
CA ASN A 579 19.99 8.69 -2.45
C ASN A 579 19.64 7.21 -2.62
N GLU A 580 20.66 6.35 -2.72
CA GLU A 580 20.53 4.91 -2.94
C GLU A 580 19.69 4.63 -4.20
N LEU A 581 20.12 5.22 -5.31
CA LEU A 581 19.40 5.17 -6.59
C LEU A 581 19.95 4.06 -7.47
N THR A 582 19.07 3.16 -7.92
CA THR A 582 19.32 2.21 -9.00
C THR A 582 18.40 2.55 -10.16
N LEU A 583 18.92 3.32 -11.12
CA LEU A 583 18.17 3.80 -12.28
C LEU A 583 18.67 3.11 -13.54
N VAL A 584 17.76 2.46 -14.26
CA VAL A 584 18.01 1.83 -15.55
C VAL A 584 16.97 2.32 -16.53
N SER A 585 17.41 2.93 -17.63
CA SER A 585 16.49 3.38 -18.68
C SER A 585 16.99 2.97 -20.05
N GLY A 586 16.12 2.32 -20.82
CA GLY A 586 16.41 1.87 -22.18
C GLY A 586 15.54 0.70 -22.63
N ILE A 587 15.66 0.36 -23.91
CA ILE A 587 14.99 -0.79 -24.52
C ILE A 587 15.95 -1.97 -24.48
N PHE A 588 15.44 -3.13 -24.05
CA PHE A 588 16.18 -4.38 -23.91
C PHE A 588 15.64 -5.44 -24.87
N GLU A 589 16.54 -6.13 -25.56
CA GLU A 589 16.26 -7.37 -26.29
C GLU A 589 17.24 -8.44 -25.82
N ASP A 590 16.75 -9.64 -25.49
CA ASP A 590 17.57 -10.75 -24.99
C ASP A 590 18.53 -10.36 -23.85
N ASN A 591 18.03 -9.58 -22.88
CA ASN A 591 18.81 -9.02 -21.75
C ASN A 591 19.96 -8.09 -22.15
N LYS A 592 20.00 -7.63 -23.39
CA LYS A 592 20.96 -6.64 -23.88
C LYS A 592 20.24 -5.34 -24.19
N MET A 593 20.77 -4.24 -23.65
CA MET A 593 20.25 -2.91 -23.98
C MET A 593 20.58 -2.57 -25.44
N ILE A 594 19.54 -2.39 -26.25
CA ILE A 594 19.65 -2.01 -27.68
C ILE A 594 19.50 -0.51 -27.89
N LYS A 595 18.81 0.18 -26.96
CA LYS A 595 18.65 1.64 -26.97
C LYS A 595 18.74 2.15 -25.54
N THR A 596 19.60 3.12 -25.31
CA THR A 596 19.74 3.76 -23.99
C THR A 596 18.69 4.86 -23.84
N GLY A 597 18.00 4.86 -22.70
CA GLY A 597 17.16 5.95 -22.24
C GLY A 597 17.97 6.99 -21.46
N TYR A 598 17.30 7.78 -20.64
CA TYR A 598 17.94 8.84 -19.85
C TYR A 598 17.82 8.57 -18.35
N CYS A 599 18.92 8.71 -17.62
CA CYS A 599 18.96 8.60 -16.17
C CYS A 599 19.55 9.87 -15.58
N GLY A 600 18.92 10.42 -14.55
CA GLY A 600 19.46 11.55 -13.81
C GLY A 600 19.17 11.48 -12.32
N GLY A 601 20.09 11.99 -11.52
CA GLY A 601 20.03 11.91 -10.07
C GLY A 601 18.86 12.70 -9.48
N ILE A 602 18.42 13.78 -10.14
CA ILE A 602 17.20 14.51 -9.77
C ILE A 602 16.15 14.33 -10.83
N ILE A 603 16.49 14.62 -12.09
CA ILE A 603 15.56 14.57 -13.22
C ILE A 603 16.07 13.61 -14.28
N GLY A 604 15.24 12.68 -14.75
CA GLY A 604 15.62 11.81 -15.86
C GLY A 604 15.78 12.58 -17.18
N SER A 605 14.74 13.26 -17.63
CA SER A 605 14.74 14.03 -18.89
C SER A 605 13.80 15.24 -18.81
N ASP A 606 14.13 16.29 -19.54
CA ASP A 606 13.15 17.34 -19.83
C ASP A 606 12.09 16.86 -20.82
N GLY A 607 10.84 17.28 -20.57
CA GLY A 607 9.66 16.95 -21.34
C GLY A 607 9.51 17.78 -22.63
N LYS A 608 8.27 17.93 -23.10
CA LYS A 608 7.93 18.66 -24.34
C LYS A 608 7.31 20.03 -24.09
N GLU A 609 6.95 20.31 -22.84
CA GLU A 609 6.31 21.54 -22.40
C GLU A 609 7.28 22.72 -22.48
N LYS A 610 6.74 23.94 -22.45
CA LYS A 610 7.47 25.16 -22.84
C LYS A 610 8.54 25.58 -21.85
N ASN A 611 8.30 25.38 -20.56
CA ASN A 611 9.16 25.89 -19.50
C ASN A 611 9.88 24.74 -18.80
N GLY A 612 11.17 24.92 -18.56
CA GLY A 612 11.96 24.04 -17.72
C GLY A 612 11.85 24.42 -16.25
N HIS A 613 12.06 23.44 -15.37
CA HIS A 613 12.09 23.69 -13.93
C HIS A 613 13.41 24.31 -13.50
N LYS A 614 13.38 25.16 -12.48
CA LYS A 614 14.59 25.64 -11.80
C LYS A 614 14.90 24.76 -10.59
N ILE A 615 16.06 24.13 -10.58
CA ILE A 615 16.48 23.21 -9.52
C ILE A 615 17.45 23.92 -8.57
N MET A 616 17.19 23.83 -7.26
CA MET A 616 18.04 24.44 -6.22
C MET A 616 17.98 23.67 -4.89
N ASN A 617 18.96 23.88 -4.01
CA ASN A 617 19.08 23.31 -2.67
C ASN A 617 18.83 21.80 -2.63
N THR A 618 19.31 21.08 -3.64
CA THR A 618 18.96 19.69 -3.89
C THR A 618 20.20 18.82 -3.97
N VAL A 619 20.08 17.58 -3.51
CA VAL A 619 21.21 16.65 -3.37
C VAL A 619 20.88 15.31 -4.01
N SER A 620 21.80 14.78 -4.83
CA SER A 620 21.69 13.44 -5.41
C SER A 620 23.01 12.67 -5.35
N THR A 621 22.97 11.37 -5.67
CA THR A 621 24.17 10.55 -5.79
C THR A 621 25.06 11.06 -6.93
N ALA A 622 26.37 10.96 -6.75
CA ALA A 622 27.36 11.31 -7.76
C ALA A 622 27.39 10.35 -8.98
N ASP A 623 26.68 9.22 -8.92
CA ASP A 623 26.64 8.23 -10.00
C ASP A 623 25.86 8.72 -11.23
N PHE A 624 25.03 9.76 -11.08
CA PHE A 624 24.20 10.31 -12.14
C PHE A 624 24.43 11.82 -12.31
N SER A 625 24.22 12.32 -13.53
CA SER A 625 24.10 13.78 -13.74
C SER A 625 22.84 14.31 -13.05
N VAL A 626 22.80 15.59 -12.69
CA VAL A 626 21.62 16.21 -12.08
C VAL A 626 20.37 16.01 -12.93
N ILE A 627 20.52 16.25 -14.25
CA ILE A 627 19.51 16.04 -15.28
C ILE A 627 20.11 15.08 -16.31
N GLY A 628 19.44 13.98 -16.62
CA GLY A 628 19.93 13.00 -17.61
C GLY A 628 19.90 13.56 -19.03
N ASN A 629 18.79 14.17 -19.42
CA ASN A 629 18.63 14.86 -20.70
C ASN A 629 18.10 16.29 -20.53
N LYS A 630 19.01 17.25 -20.49
CA LYS A 630 18.72 18.66 -20.27
C LYS A 630 18.41 19.37 -21.60
N LYS A 631 17.26 20.05 -21.66
CA LYS A 631 16.83 20.89 -22.80
C LYS A 631 16.39 22.28 -22.36
N PHE A 632 15.61 22.36 -21.28
CA PHE A 632 14.94 23.58 -20.81
C PHE A 632 15.18 23.85 -19.33
N SER A 633 15.19 22.81 -18.49
CA SER A 633 15.39 22.96 -17.05
C SER A 633 16.81 23.39 -16.75
N ASP A 634 17.02 24.12 -15.66
CA ASP A 634 18.33 24.59 -15.24
C ASP A 634 18.50 24.50 -13.73
N TYR A 635 19.75 24.52 -13.27
CA TYR A 635 20.08 24.38 -11.87
C TYR A 635 21.24 25.30 -11.47
N ASP A 636 21.22 25.76 -10.22
CA ASP A 636 22.22 26.70 -9.72
C ASP A 636 23.37 26.04 -8.95
N GLU A 637 24.26 26.86 -8.38
CA GLU A 637 25.43 26.43 -7.62
C GLU A 637 25.10 25.74 -6.28
N THR A 638 23.84 25.68 -5.88
CA THR A 638 23.42 25.04 -4.63
C THR A 638 23.22 23.54 -4.76
N ILE A 639 23.20 22.98 -5.98
CA ILE A 639 23.11 21.53 -6.19
C ILE A 639 24.35 20.81 -5.66
N ARG A 640 24.15 19.65 -5.04
CA ARG A 640 25.25 18.76 -4.63
C ARG A 640 25.04 17.38 -5.24
N LEU A 641 26.11 16.86 -5.84
CA LEU A 641 26.24 15.46 -6.18
C LEU A 641 27.23 14.85 -5.19
N ALA A 642 26.79 13.84 -4.45
CA ALA A 642 27.52 13.31 -3.30
C ALA A 642 27.58 11.78 -3.35
N PRO A 643 28.67 11.13 -2.92
CA PRO A 643 28.66 9.69 -2.67
C PRO A 643 27.81 9.36 -1.44
N ASP A 644 27.28 8.14 -1.35
CA ASP A 644 26.33 7.70 -0.30
C ASP A 644 26.76 8.09 1.14
N TYR A 645 28.04 7.94 1.48
CA TYR A 645 28.56 8.27 2.81
C TYR A 645 28.52 9.77 3.14
N ALA A 646 28.50 10.65 2.14
CA ALA A 646 28.59 12.09 2.33
C ALA A 646 27.23 12.72 2.64
N PHE A 647 26.13 12.03 2.36
CA PHE A 647 24.80 12.56 2.61
C PHE A 647 24.49 12.80 4.10
N TYR A 648 25.21 12.13 4.99
CA TYR A 648 25.08 12.26 6.44
C TYR A 648 25.88 13.43 7.03
N GLN A 649 26.60 14.19 6.19
CA GLN A 649 27.46 15.28 6.65
C GLN A 649 26.67 16.59 6.81
N GLU A 650 27.02 17.37 7.83
CA GLU A 650 26.34 18.63 8.19
C GLU A 650 26.32 19.66 7.04
N ASN A 651 27.33 19.66 6.18
CA ASN A 651 27.40 20.51 4.99
C ASN A 651 26.33 20.17 3.93
N ILE A 652 25.92 18.92 3.81
CA ILE A 652 24.83 18.47 2.91
C ILE A 652 23.48 18.87 3.52
N LEU A 653 23.27 18.63 4.82
CA LEU A 653 22.07 19.05 5.52
C LEU A 653 21.86 20.57 5.47
N THR A 654 22.95 21.34 5.60
CA THR A 654 22.91 22.81 5.49
C THR A 654 22.45 23.29 4.11
N VAL A 655 22.72 22.54 3.04
CA VAL A 655 22.26 22.89 1.68
C VAL A 655 20.75 22.69 1.56
N ILE A 656 20.24 21.57 2.07
CA ILE A 656 18.82 21.19 1.97
C ILE A 656 17.96 22.08 2.85
N ASN A 657 18.48 22.58 3.97
CA ASN A 657 17.72 23.46 4.89
C ASN A 657 17.78 24.95 4.52
N LYS A 658 18.25 25.28 3.30
CA LYS A 658 18.24 26.68 2.83
C LYS A 658 16.83 27.10 2.42
N ASN A 659 16.45 28.30 2.83
CA ASN A 659 15.15 28.87 2.47
C ASN A 659 14.95 28.94 0.96
N THR A 660 13.81 28.43 0.49
CA THR A 660 13.24 28.70 -0.82
C THR A 660 11.84 29.28 -0.68
N ILE A 661 11.31 29.81 -1.78
CA ILE A 661 10.01 30.46 -1.81
C ILE A 661 9.12 29.62 -2.73
N SER A 662 7.89 29.33 -2.32
CA SER A 662 6.93 28.72 -3.25
C SER A 662 6.57 29.73 -4.35
N PRO A 663 6.69 29.35 -5.63
CA PRO A 663 6.26 30.20 -6.73
C PRO A 663 4.76 30.53 -6.67
N ASP A 664 3.96 29.56 -6.22
CA ASP A 664 2.50 29.68 -6.13
C ASP A 664 2.08 30.53 -4.92
N ASN A 665 2.88 30.55 -3.84
CA ASN A 665 2.65 31.35 -2.64
C ASN A 665 3.94 32.05 -2.15
N PRO A 666 4.29 33.24 -2.68
CA PRO A 666 5.57 33.89 -2.40
C PRO A 666 5.80 34.35 -0.94
N LYS A 667 4.77 34.27 -0.10
CA LYS A 667 4.86 34.57 1.35
C LYS A 667 5.28 33.35 2.16
N GLU A 668 5.22 32.17 1.56
CA GLU A 668 5.55 30.90 2.17
C GLU A 668 7.03 30.61 1.96
N ILE A 669 7.76 30.48 3.07
CA ILE A 669 9.19 30.19 3.09
C ILE A 669 9.35 28.70 3.38
N TYR A 670 9.89 27.97 2.42
CA TYR A 670 10.22 26.56 2.55
C TYR A 670 11.62 26.46 3.15
N THR A 671 11.71 25.99 4.39
CA THR A 671 12.97 25.98 5.15
C THR A 671 13.72 24.66 5.06
N GLY A 672 13.23 23.68 4.31
CA GLY A 672 13.85 22.35 4.15
C GLY A 672 13.93 21.50 5.43
N ASN A 673 13.57 22.06 6.59
CA ASN A 673 13.40 21.33 7.83
C ASN A 673 12.16 20.45 7.70
N PHE A 674 12.37 19.19 7.31
CA PHE A 674 11.39 18.14 7.42
C PHE A 674 11.01 18.01 8.90
N ILE A 675 9.79 18.40 9.26
CA ILE A 675 9.22 18.16 10.58
C ILE A 675 7.86 17.50 10.33
N PHE A 676 7.79 16.18 10.56
CA PHE A 676 6.51 15.55 10.83
C PHE A 676 6.20 15.81 12.30
N ASP A 677 5.19 16.62 12.58
CA ASP A 677 4.72 16.78 13.95
C ASP A 677 4.08 15.45 14.38
N ILE A 678 4.81 14.67 15.18
CA ILE A 678 4.36 13.38 15.73
C ILE A 678 3.06 13.48 16.52
N THR A 679 2.64 14.69 16.92
CA THR A 679 1.36 14.89 17.61
C THR A 679 0.15 14.92 16.67
N LEU A 680 0.38 15.03 15.36
CA LEU A 680 -0.65 14.96 14.32
C LEU A 680 -0.87 13.55 13.76
N PHE A 681 -0.02 12.57 14.12
CA PHE A 681 -0.03 11.23 13.53
C PHE A 681 0.06 10.11 14.56
N GLY A 682 -1.02 9.34 14.67
CA GLY A 682 -1.10 8.18 15.56
C GLY A 682 -1.26 8.60 17.02
N ASP A 683 -2.11 7.86 17.74
CA ASP A 683 -2.24 8.03 19.19
C ASP A 683 -1.14 7.25 19.94
N GLU A 684 -1.21 7.33 21.27
CA GLU A 684 -0.24 6.76 22.22
C GLU A 684 -0.08 5.22 22.11
N ASN A 685 -0.88 4.52 21.29
CA ASN A 685 -0.89 3.05 21.18
C ASN A 685 -0.72 2.45 19.76
N GLY A 686 -0.24 3.23 18.78
CA GLY A 686 0.29 2.70 17.52
C GLY A 686 -0.62 2.86 16.30
N GLY A 687 -0.11 2.96 15.08
CA GLY A 687 1.29 2.90 14.71
C GLY A 687 1.51 3.23 13.24
N LEU A 688 2.40 4.19 13.00
CA LEU A 688 3.33 4.28 11.89
C LEU A 688 4.53 5.09 12.42
N ALA A 689 5.74 4.55 12.33
CA ALA A 689 6.94 5.31 12.66
C ALA A 689 7.23 6.28 11.49
N PHE A 690 6.60 7.45 11.51
CA PHE A 690 6.98 8.54 10.61
C PHE A 690 8.36 9.05 11.04
N PRO A 691 9.27 9.32 10.09
CA PRO A 691 10.49 10.06 10.42
C PRO A 691 10.08 11.43 10.97
N SER A 692 10.50 11.76 12.18
CA SER A 692 10.23 13.10 12.75
C SER A 692 11.04 14.16 12.01
N GLU A 693 12.26 13.80 11.61
CA GLU A 693 13.17 14.62 10.80
C GLU A 693 13.76 13.83 9.63
N ILE A 694 14.31 14.52 8.63
CA ILE A 694 15.07 13.88 7.53
C ILE A 694 16.23 13.01 8.06
N SER A 695 16.78 13.37 9.23
CA SER A 695 17.85 12.63 9.89
C SER A 695 17.42 11.24 10.36
N ASP A 696 16.13 11.03 10.61
CA ASP A 696 15.56 9.72 10.99
C ASP A 696 15.50 8.75 9.81
N LEU A 697 15.56 9.27 8.57
CA LEU A 697 15.66 8.46 7.35
C LEU A 697 17.08 7.96 7.09
N PHE A 698 18.04 8.27 7.96
CA PHE A 698 19.44 7.91 7.82
C PHE A 698 19.85 6.88 8.86
N GLU A 699 20.53 5.81 8.44
CA GLU A 699 21.09 4.84 9.40
C GLU A 699 22.09 5.55 10.31
N LYS A 700 21.83 5.52 11.63
CA LYS A 700 22.81 5.96 12.63
C LYS A 700 23.95 4.95 12.64
N VAL A 701 25.01 5.22 11.88
CA VAL A 701 26.27 4.48 12.03
C VAL A 701 26.79 4.81 13.43
N TYR A 702 26.59 3.89 14.37
CA TYR A 702 27.33 3.89 15.62
C TYR A 702 28.80 3.67 15.26
N VAL A 703 29.55 4.76 15.16
CA VAL A 703 31.00 4.66 15.27
C VAL A 703 31.23 4.16 16.69
N GLU A 704 31.57 2.88 16.84
CA GLU A 704 32.19 2.39 18.06
C GLU A 704 33.37 3.32 18.33
N GLY A 705 33.20 4.19 19.31
CA GLY A 705 34.29 5.03 19.77
C GLY A 705 35.39 4.08 20.21
N ASN A 706 36.52 4.11 19.51
CA ASN A 706 37.78 3.62 20.06
C ASN A 706 38.06 4.44 21.32
N SER A 707 37.55 3.96 22.46
CA SER A 707 38.08 4.30 23.76
C SER A 707 39.37 3.52 23.92
N ASP A 708 40.44 4.04 23.29
CA ASP A 708 41.84 3.83 23.64
C ASP A 708 42.72 4.74 22.75
N GLU A 709 42.85 6.01 23.15
CA GLU A 709 44.11 6.78 23.30
C GLU A 709 43.87 8.24 23.72
#